data_AF-A0A7V9S4I4-F1
#
_entry.id   AF-A0A7V9S4I4-F1
#
_cell.length_a   1.000
_cell.length_b   1.000
_cell.length_c   1.000
_cell.angle_alpha   90.00
_cell.angle_beta   90.00
_cell.angle_gamma   90.00
#
_symmetry.space_group_name_H-M   'P 1'
#
loop_
_entity.id
_entity.type
_entity.pdbx_description
1 polymer ?
#
loop_
_entity_poly.entity_id
_entity_poly.type
_entity_poly.pdbx_seq_one_letter_code
_entity_poly.pdbx_strand_id
1 'polypeptide(L)'
;MKTIQLLTVLLWGQFFSVQFVLASDTLTQSKSHFYLAKQNLVDMLEGKKTLSYEQAITIIENAYWENKADLSLFNYSVDLHLKNIQRLIDANRNYSNQDFKRTLLETEEQKKAKYERSLANWAIFSYMTDTTFFVGQDKLFYNLPFSYSTNDPLGTINWSNTQVINLLDTKKGNCFALVSLFKIFSERLNSQAIICTAPGHIYIRHADHKGIFHNVELATGAFPGTGSMETLTYTTDEATKNGISLRELDLKQSVALCLVYLAKGYEYKFNTRNDDFILECAELALKYDSLNLNAMLLKAEVLEERLIAKNKTVAQLQKEKDFIEYENFINHLFSLGYREMPMEMKNLVISRLRKEDAPFPIKDHTPKPNEHLGVKNDRYFTLSGGLFDEMMLTKPVEQYHRTHFDTKKKKISKFIPVDTTYNKYPIDLVVFAWQIDPLAHKFAYLSPYSAFNNNPIYYVDPDGRSGIAYKTDKKNESTGRPILKVVSNYYIYGEAATEARRNSIESDLNNNYNKGFTFTDNAGTTYDVVFEFKAEIVDASKVNSMMKELNAENNFFEARTDVAESHALTGVYGGNAGVFKASDLDANIGTASHEANHGFGGPNHPDLIGKTISEGADIDITIPQNSTYSSGKSIDITNRKVTQQNVNDILNKVTFDKNGKGEVGTARPHKYDKEKGYTDVRDEK
;
A
#
# COMPACT_ATOMS: atom_id res chain seq x y z
N MET A 1 26.18 -47.01 73.90
CA MET A 1 26.59 -46.73 72.51
C MET A 1 27.83 -45.83 72.51
N LYS A 2 28.62 -45.80 71.43
CA LYS A 2 29.72 -44.84 71.23
C LYS A 2 29.31 -43.81 70.17
N THR A 3 29.63 -42.55 70.41
CA THR A 3 29.54 -41.47 69.40
C THR A 3 30.88 -40.78 69.37
N ILE A 4 31.52 -40.74 68.19
CA ILE A 4 32.86 -40.17 67.99
C ILE A 4 32.72 -39.04 66.96
N GLN A 5 33.28 -37.87 67.28
CA GLN A 5 33.42 -36.77 66.33
C GLN A 5 34.53 -37.11 65.32
N LEU A 6 34.37 -36.65 64.08
CA LEU A 6 35.47 -36.64 63.12
C LEU A 6 35.36 -35.41 62.21
N LEU A 7 36.50 -34.76 61.97
CA LEU A 7 36.60 -33.59 61.11
C LEU A 7 36.55 -34.01 59.64
N THR A 8 35.93 -33.17 58.81
CA THR A 8 36.34 -32.97 57.41
C THR A 8 36.41 -31.48 57.12
N VAL A 9 37.51 -31.05 56.49
CA VAL A 9 37.84 -29.66 56.20
C VAL A 9 38.27 -29.56 54.74
N LEU A 10 37.85 -28.48 54.06
CA LEU A 10 38.30 -28.01 52.73
C LEU A 10 38.27 -29.02 51.56
N LEU A 11 37.26 -28.89 50.68
CA LEU A 11 37.44 -29.13 49.22
C LEU A 11 36.32 -28.52 48.35
N TRP A 12 36.00 -27.24 48.57
CA TRP A 12 34.96 -26.48 47.82
C TRP A 12 35.54 -25.28 47.04
N GLY A 13 36.74 -25.47 46.43
CA GLY A 13 37.50 -24.38 45.81
C GLY A 13 37.67 -24.42 44.28
N GLN A 14 37.21 -25.46 43.58
CA GLN A 14 37.54 -25.66 42.14
C GLN A 14 36.36 -25.87 41.18
N PHE A 15 35.13 -26.12 41.66
CA PHE A 15 33.98 -26.30 40.77
C PHE A 15 33.33 -24.99 40.30
N PHE A 16 33.33 -23.94 41.13
CA PHE A 16 32.78 -22.64 40.75
C PHE A 16 33.64 -21.90 39.71
N SER A 17 34.97 -22.03 39.78
CA SER A 17 35.88 -21.36 38.85
C SER A 17 35.79 -21.93 37.42
N VAL A 18 35.68 -23.25 37.26
CA VAL A 18 35.60 -23.88 35.93
C VAL A 18 34.31 -23.50 35.20
N GLN A 19 33.17 -23.44 35.89
CA GLN A 19 31.91 -22.97 35.28
C GLN A 19 31.99 -21.48 34.89
N PHE A 20 32.61 -20.63 35.71
CA PHE A 20 32.79 -19.22 35.38
C PHE A 20 33.72 -19.00 34.17
N VAL A 21 34.84 -19.74 34.09
CA VAL A 21 35.77 -19.67 32.95
C VAL A 21 35.08 -20.10 31.66
N LEU A 22 34.41 -21.26 31.64
CA LEU A 22 33.68 -21.74 30.47
C LEU A 22 32.56 -20.79 30.04
N ALA A 23 31.88 -20.14 30.98
CA ALA A 23 30.88 -19.10 30.69
C ALA A 23 31.53 -17.83 30.10
N SER A 24 32.71 -17.42 30.58
CA SER A 24 33.43 -16.27 30.01
C SER A 24 34.03 -16.56 28.62
N ASP A 25 34.52 -17.78 28.38
CA ASP A 25 35.06 -18.18 27.08
C ASP A 25 33.94 -18.25 26.03
N THR A 26 32.80 -18.86 26.36
CA THR A 26 31.64 -18.94 25.45
C THR A 26 31.00 -17.57 25.20
N LEU A 27 30.92 -16.70 26.20
CA LEU A 27 30.46 -15.30 26.00
C LEU A 27 31.42 -14.51 25.10
N THR A 28 32.74 -14.66 25.30
CA THR A 28 33.77 -14.00 24.49
C THR A 28 33.73 -14.50 23.04
N GLN A 29 33.58 -15.81 22.85
CA GLN A 29 33.39 -16.43 21.53
C GLN A 29 32.11 -15.92 20.86
N SER A 30 30.98 -15.90 21.58
CA SER A 30 29.68 -15.42 21.07
C SER A 30 29.77 -13.95 20.62
N LYS A 31 30.44 -13.08 21.40
CA LYS A 31 30.73 -11.69 21.01
C LYS A 31 31.64 -11.59 19.76
N SER A 32 32.61 -12.49 19.59
CA SER A 32 33.58 -12.42 18.49
C SER A 32 32.93 -12.46 17.09
N HIS A 33 31.80 -13.17 16.93
CA HIS A 33 31.05 -13.22 15.68
C HIS A 33 30.53 -11.83 15.26
N PHE A 34 30.14 -10.98 16.20
CA PHE A 34 29.68 -9.62 15.92
C PHE A 34 30.83 -8.69 15.51
N TYR A 35 32.02 -8.84 16.11
CA TYR A 35 33.22 -8.11 15.68
C TYR A 35 33.67 -8.54 14.27
N LEU A 36 33.59 -9.83 13.96
CA LEU A 36 33.83 -10.34 12.61
C LEU A 36 32.81 -9.81 11.59
N ALA A 37 31.51 -9.79 11.94
CA ALA A 37 30.46 -9.22 11.09
C ALA A 37 30.69 -7.74 10.82
N LYS A 38 31.00 -6.94 11.86
CA LYS A 38 31.35 -5.52 11.74
C LYS A 38 32.51 -5.31 10.76
N GLN A 39 33.58 -6.11 10.86
CA GLN A 39 34.71 -6.02 9.94
C GLN A 39 34.31 -6.34 8.49
N ASN A 40 33.46 -7.34 8.26
CA ASN A 40 32.99 -7.66 6.91
C ASN A 40 32.15 -6.53 6.30
N LEU A 41 31.27 -5.87 7.09
CA LEU A 41 30.54 -4.68 6.64
C LEU A 41 31.49 -3.51 6.34
N VAL A 42 32.49 -3.27 7.19
CA VAL A 42 33.53 -2.26 6.93
C VAL A 42 34.28 -2.57 5.64
N ASP A 43 34.62 -3.83 5.35
CA ASP A 43 35.31 -4.21 4.11
C ASP A 43 34.45 -3.95 2.86
N MET A 44 33.13 -4.11 2.93
CA MET A 44 32.21 -3.72 1.85
C MET A 44 32.12 -2.19 1.70
N LEU A 45 31.98 -1.47 2.81
CA LEU A 45 31.82 -0.01 2.83
C LEU A 45 33.10 0.74 2.43
N GLU A 46 34.26 0.11 2.57
CA GLU A 46 35.57 0.58 2.09
C GLU A 46 35.94 0.04 0.70
N GLY A 47 35.08 -0.77 0.06
CA GLY A 47 35.29 -1.28 -1.31
C GLY A 47 36.34 -2.40 -1.44
N LYS A 48 36.79 -2.99 -0.32
CA LYS A 48 37.63 -4.20 -0.31
C LYS A 48 36.83 -5.46 -0.69
N LYS A 49 35.52 -5.42 -0.52
CA LYS A 49 34.53 -6.42 -0.95
C LYS A 49 33.43 -5.73 -1.75
N THR A 50 32.78 -6.46 -2.65
CA THR A 50 31.61 -5.98 -3.39
C THR A 50 30.49 -5.59 -2.41
N LEU A 51 29.87 -4.43 -2.62
CA LEU A 51 28.65 -4.06 -1.91
C LEU A 51 27.50 -4.98 -2.34
N SER A 52 26.82 -5.58 -1.36
CA SER A 52 25.58 -6.35 -1.56
C SER A 52 24.75 -6.25 -0.28
N TYR A 53 23.47 -5.92 -0.40
CA TYR A 53 22.61 -5.80 0.77
C TYR A 53 22.27 -7.18 1.34
N GLU A 54 22.05 -8.17 0.48
CA GLU A 54 21.85 -9.57 0.90
C GLU A 54 23.03 -10.13 1.71
N GLN A 55 24.26 -9.87 1.28
CA GLN A 55 25.43 -10.31 2.02
C GLN A 55 25.54 -9.59 3.37
N ALA A 56 25.23 -8.29 3.41
CA ALA A 56 25.18 -7.55 4.68
C ALA A 56 24.13 -8.11 5.65
N ILE A 57 22.92 -8.41 5.17
CA ILE A 57 21.84 -9.03 5.96
C ILE A 57 22.24 -10.41 6.48
N THR A 58 22.70 -11.32 5.61
CA THR A 58 23.10 -12.67 6.04
C THR A 58 24.28 -12.66 7.02
N ILE A 59 25.19 -11.68 6.91
CA ILE A 59 26.29 -11.49 7.87
C ILE A 59 25.79 -11.07 9.26
N ILE A 60 24.87 -10.09 9.36
CA ILE A 60 24.41 -9.60 10.67
C ILE A 60 23.48 -10.59 11.37
N GLU A 61 22.64 -11.32 10.61
CA GLU A 61 21.77 -12.33 11.18
C GLU A 61 22.56 -13.57 11.62
N ASN A 62 23.51 -14.04 10.80
CA ASN A 62 24.29 -15.22 11.18
C ASN A 62 25.21 -14.96 12.39
N ALA A 63 25.67 -13.72 12.60
CA ALA A 63 26.40 -13.36 13.82
C ALA A 63 25.55 -13.52 15.10
N TYR A 64 24.27 -13.15 15.05
CA TYR A 64 23.32 -13.40 16.13
C TYR A 64 23.18 -14.92 16.41
N TRP A 65 23.16 -15.74 15.36
CA TRP A 65 23.16 -17.20 15.41
C TRP A 65 24.55 -17.86 15.55
N GLU A 66 25.59 -17.12 15.98
CA GLU A 66 26.94 -17.67 16.28
C GLU A 66 27.65 -18.31 15.07
N ASN A 67 27.35 -17.79 13.88
CA ASN A 67 27.74 -18.31 12.58
C ASN A 67 27.23 -19.74 12.28
N LYS A 68 26.15 -20.19 12.94
CA LYS A 68 25.56 -21.55 12.83
C LYS A 68 24.36 -21.65 11.88
N ALA A 69 23.88 -20.55 11.29
CA ALA A 69 22.79 -20.61 10.32
C ALA A 69 23.26 -21.25 9.01
N ASP A 70 22.45 -22.16 8.46
CA ASP A 70 22.76 -22.80 7.17
C ASP A 70 22.49 -21.83 6.02
N LEU A 71 23.55 -21.14 5.59
CA LEU A 71 23.50 -20.21 4.46
C LEU A 71 23.22 -20.93 3.12
N SER A 72 23.42 -22.25 3.03
CA SER A 72 23.05 -23.05 1.85
C SER A 72 21.54 -23.22 1.76
N LEU A 73 20.91 -23.55 2.90
CA LEU A 73 19.45 -23.63 3.02
C LEU A 73 18.79 -22.25 2.82
N PHE A 74 19.39 -21.18 3.35
CA PHE A 74 18.95 -19.80 3.10
C PHE A 74 18.94 -19.49 1.59
N ASN A 75 20.07 -19.73 0.90
CA ASN A 75 20.17 -19.50 -0.54
C ASN A 75 19.14 -20.33 -1.33
N TYR A 76 19.01 -21.62 -1.01
CA TYR A 76 18.02 -22.50 -1.64
C TYR A 76 16.57 -22.02 -1.44
N SER A 77 16.24 -21.49 -0.26
CA SER A 77 14.92 -20.90 0.03
C SER A 77 14.67 -19.63 -0.80
N VAL A 78 15.64 -18.71 -0.84
CA VAL A 78 15.57 -17.48 -1.65
C VAL A 78 15.47 -17.82 -3.15
N ASP A 79 16.24 -18.79 -3.64
CA ASP A 79 16.19 -19.29 -5.03
C ASP A 79 14.82 -19.90 -5.37
N LEU A 80 14.22 -20.66 -4.45
CA LEU A 80 12.90 -21.26 -4.64
C LEU A 80 11.79 -20.19 -4.71
N HIS A 81 11.86 -19.18 -3.85
CA HIS A 81 10.95 -18.03 -3.90
C HIS A 81 11.13 -17.22 -5.19
N LEU A 82 12.38 -16.93 -5.59
CA LEU A 82 12.69 -16.23 -6.84
C LEU A 82 12.22 -16.98 -8.08
N LYS A 83 12.34 -18.31 -8.11
CA LYS A 83 11.82 -19.13 -9.20
C LYS A 83 10.30 -19.00 -9.35
N ASN A 84 9.58 -18.75 -8.24
CA ASN A 84 8.14 -18.49 -8.26
C ASN A 84 7.81 -17.04 -8.63
N ILE A 85 8.58 -16.05 -8.14
CA ILE A 85 8.47 -14.65 -8.60
C ILE A 85 8.72 -14.55 -10.11
N GLN A 86 9.74 -15.24 -10.63
CA GLN A 86 10.06 -15.28 -12.05
C GLN A 86 8.93 -15.93 -12.88
N ARG A 87 8.25 -16.95 -12.35
CA ARG A 87 7.03 -17.50 -12.98
C ARG A 87 5.90 -16.48 -13.07
N LEU A 88 5.72 -15.62 -12.06
CA LEU A 88 4.77 -14.52 -12.13
C LEU A 88 5.19 -13.49 -13.18
N ILE A 89 6.46 -13.09 -13.21
CA ILE A 89 7.04 -12.19 -14.23
C ILE A 89 6.78 -12.75 -15.63
N ASP A 90 7.17 -14.00 -15.90
CA ASP A 90 7.08 -14.60 -17.23
C ASP A 90 5.63 -14.83 -17.68
N ALA A 91 4.72 -15.16 -16.76
CA ALA A 91 3.29 -15.28 -17.05
C ALA A 91 2.60 -13.91 -17.26
N ASN A 92 3.18 -12.82 -16.75
CA ASN A 92 2.63 -11.45 -16.83
C ASN A 92 3.43 -10.52 -17.76
N ARG A 93 4.38 -11.06 -18.54
CA ARG A 93 5.14 -10.28 -19.53
C ARG A 93 4.34 -10.16 -20.82
N ASN A 94 3.82 -8.96 -21.08
CA ASN A 94 3.11 -8.62 -22.31
C ASN A 94 3.65 -7.30 -22.89
N TYR A 95 4.60 -7.42 -23.82
CA TYR A 95 5.14 -6.28 -24.56
C TYR A 95 4.16 -5.68 -25.58
N SER A 96 3.17 -6.45 -26.06
CA SER A 96 2.19 -6.01 -27.06
C SER A 96 1.19 -4.98 -26.51
N ASN A 97 0.89 -5.01 -25.21
CA ASN A 97 -0.05 -4.10 -24.56
C ASN A 97 0.60 -2.79 -24.07
N GLN A 98 1.77 -2.40 -24.60
CA GLN A 98 2.61 -1.33 -24.06
C GLN A 98 3.19 -0.42 -25.15
N ASP A 99 3.06 0.91 -24.99
CA ASP A 99 3.64 1.86 -25.96
C ASP A 99 5.13 2.13 -25.68
N PHE A 100 6.00 1.33 -26.30
CA PHE A 100 7.45 1.53 -26.24
C PHE A 100 7.98 2.59 -27.20
N LYS A 101 7.16 3.26 -28.02
CA LYS A 101 7.64 4.26 -28.99
C LYS A 101 8.50 5.33 -28.32
N ARG A 102 9.69 5.57 -28.89
CA ARG A 102 10.64 6.60 -28.45
C ARG A 102 9.96 7.97 -28.30
N THR A 103 10.30 8.68 -27.23
CA THR A 103 9.89 10.07 -27.00
C THR A 103 11.09 11.03 -27.13
N LEU A 104 10.88 12.32 -26.83
CA LEU A 104 11.98 13.30 -26.70
C LEU A 104 12.89 13.02 -25.48
N LEU A 105 12.37 12.32 -24.46
CA LEU A 105 13.06 12.09 -23.19
C LEU A 105 13.59 10.66 -23.02
N GLU A 106 12.99 9.68 -23.70
CA GLU A 106 13.28 8.25 -23.50
C GLU A 106 13.34 7.45 -24.80
N THR A 107 14.30 6.53 -24.88
CA THR A 107 14.38 5.53 -25.95
C THR A 107 13.44 4.34 -25.71
N GLU A 108 13.28 3.50 -26.73
CA GLU A 108 12.48 2.28 -26.66
C GLU A 108 13.04 1.30 -25.61
N GLU A 109 14.37 1.19 -25.55
CA GLU A 109 15.10 0.35 -24.59
C GLU A 109 14.92 0.85 -23.15
N GLN A 110 14.94 2.18 -22.93
CA GLN A 110 14.72 2.77 -21.62
C GLN A 110 13.28 2.51 -21.11
N LYS A 111 12.27 2.67 -21.98
CA LYS A 111 10.88 2.31 -21.66
C LYS A 111 10.73 0.80 -21.38
N LYS A 112 11.30 -0.07 -22.22
CA LYS A 112 11.30 -1.54 -21.99
C LYS A 112 11.97 -1.91 -20.67
N ALA A 113 13.09 -1.27 -20.34
CA ALA A 113 13.76 -1.47 -19.05
C ALA A 113 12.94 -0.95 -17.86
N LYS A 114 12.19 0.16 -17.99
CA LYS A 114 11.22 0.60 -16.96
C LYS A 114 10.11 -0.44 -16.76
N TYR A 115 9.56 -0.94 -17.87
CA TYR A 115 8.52 -1.97 -17.85
C TYR A 115 8.97 -3.25 -17.14
N GLU A 116 10.11 -3.83 -17.51
CA GLU A 116 10.63 -5.06 -16.86
C GLU A 116 10.91 -4.83 -15.36
N ARG A 117 11.45 -3.67 -14.97
CA ARG A 117 11.63 -3.31 -13.55
C ARG A 117 10.30 -3.22 -12.81
N SER A 118 9.29 -2.56 -13.40
CA SER A 118 7.94 -2.46 -12.83
C SER A 118 7.25 -3.81 -12.69
N LEU A 119 7.37 -4.68 -13.70
CA LEU A 119 6.85 -6.05 -13.71
C LEU A 119 7.51 -6.91 -12.63
N ALA A 120 8.83 -6.81 -12.47
CA ALA A 120 9.55 -7.49 -11.41
C ALA A 120 9.15 -6.97 -10.01
N ASN A 121 9.05 -5.65 -9.80
CA ASN A 121 8.61 -5.09 -8.52
C ASN A 121 7.18 -5.52 -8.15
N TRP A 122 6.25 -5.51 -9.10
CA TRP A 122 4.91 -6.06 -8.93
C TRP A 122 4.94 -7.54 -8.54
N ALA A 123 5.72 -8.36 -9.26
CA ALA A 123 5.78 -9.79 -9.01
C ALA A 123 6.37 -10.11 -7.62
N ILE A 124 7.38 -9.35 -7.17
CA ILE A 124 7.93 -9.47 -5.80
C ILE A 124 6.83 -9.09 -4.79
N PHE A 125 6.17 -7.96 -4.98
CA PHE A 125 5.10 -7.48 -4.11
C PHE A 125 3.96 -8.50 -3.98
N SER A 126 3.33 -8.89 -5.09
CA SER A 126 2.19 -9.82 -5.07
C SER A 126 2.57 -11.21 -4.56
N TYR A 127 3.82 -11.66 -4.75
CA TYR A 127 4.32 -12.89 -4.14
C TYR A 127 4.52 -12.77 -2.63
N MET A 128 4.80 -11.57 -2.13
CA MET A 128 4.97 -11.31 -0.70
C MET A 128 3.64 -11.05 0.03
N THR A 129 2.68 -10.37 -0.60
CA THR A 129 1.45 -9.88 0.04
C THR A 129 0.17 -10.64 -0.32
N ASP A 130 0.17 -11.52 -1.33
CA ASP A 130 -1.02 -12.26 -1.77
C ASP A 130 -0.76 -13.78 -1.93
N THR A 131 -1.85 -14.56 -2.01
CA THR A 131 -1.80 -16.01 -2.25
C THR A 131 -1.61 -16.29 -3.73
N THR A 132 -0.43 -16.77 -4.10
CA THR A 132 -0.02 -16.96 -5.50
C THR A 132 0.04 -18.44 -5.87
N PHE A 133 -0.52 -18.80 -7.03
CA PHE A 133 -0.72 -20.18 -7.48
C PHE A 133 0.24 -20.55 -8.64
N PHE A 134 0.72 -21.79 -8.64
CA PHE A 134 1.71 -22.29 -9.61
C PHE A 134 1.39 -23.72 -10.03
N VAL A 135 1.49 -24.02 -11.33
CA VAL A 135 1.39 -25.41 -11.84
C VAL A 135 2.80 -25.98 -12.07
N GLY A 136 3.01 -27.24 -11.72
CA GLY A 136 4.21 -27.98 -12.09
C GLY A 136 4.05 -29.48 -11.84
N GLN A 137 4.60 -30.32 -12.73
CA GLN A 137 4.44 -31.79 -12.65
C GLN A 137 2.97 -32.21 -12.42
N ASP A 138 2.07 -31.57 -13.18
CA ASP A 138 0.61 -31.77 -13.15
C ASP A 138 -0.05 -31.61 -11.77
N LYS A 139 0.59 -30.82 -10.89
CA LYS A 139 0.09 -30.45 -9.56
C LYS A 139 -0.01 -28.93 -9.40
N LEU A 140 -1.04 -28.52 -8.67
CA LEU A 140 -1.21 -27.15 -8.21
C LEU A 140 -0.45 -26.95 -6.89
N PHE A 141 0.42 -25.95 -6.86
CA PHE A 141 1.09 -25.45 -5.66
C PHE A 141 0.60 -24.03 -5.39
N TYR A 142 0.70 -23.57 -4.14
CA TYR A 142 0.44 -22.19 -3.76
C TYR A 142 1.50 -21.69 -2.77
N ASN A 143 1.76 -20.40 -2.80
CA ASN A 143 2.52 -19.67 -1.78
C ASN A 143 1.54 -18.78 -1.01
N LEU A 144 1.49 -18.94 0.30
CA LEU A 144 0.79 -18.00 1.19
C LEU A 144 1.64 -16.74 1.40
N PRO A 145 1.00 -15.57 1.58
CA PRO A 145 1.70 -14.32 1.85
C PRO A 145 2.54 -14.38 3.13
N PHE A 146 3.55 -13.52 3.18
CA PHE A 146 4.26 -13.20 4.41
C PHE A 146 3.39 -12.22 5.23
N SER A 147 3.56 -12.22 6.55
CA SER A 147 2.65 -11.49 7.45
C SER A 147 3.39 -10.81 8.60
N TYR A 148 2.80 -9.74 9.16
CA TYR A 148 3.40 -9.07 10.30
C TYR A 148 3.37 -9.93 11.56
N SER A 149 4.43 -9.86 12.37
CA SER A 149 4.46 -10.44 13.71
C SER A 149 3.61 -9.61 14.69
N THR A 150 2.27 -9.63 14.56
CA THR A 150 1.35 -8.79 15.36
C THR A 150 1.52 -8.90 16.88
N ASN A 151 2.04 -10.02 17.39
CA ASN A 151 2.27 -10.22 18.82
C ASN A 151 3.56 -9.54 19.32
N ASP A 152 4.50 -9.27 18.42
CA ASP A 152 5.75 -8.56 18.66
C ASP A 152 6.10 -7.70 17.43
N PRO A 153 5.29 -6.66 17.14
CA PRO A 153 5.31 -5.93 15.88
C PRO A 153 6.63 -5.19 15.62
N LEU A 154 7.39 -4.89 16.68
CA LEU A 154 8.69 -4.23 16.56
C LEU A 154 9.87 -5.21 16.50
N GLY A 155 9.69 -6.46 16.92
CA GLY A 155 10.79 -7.39 17.17
C GLY A 155 11.54 -7.11 18.49
N THR A 156 10.91 -6.41 19.42
CA THR A 156 11.52 -5.97 20.69
C THR A 156 11.29 -6.95 21.85
N ILE A 157 10.43 -7.97 21.66
CA ILE A 157 10.32 -9.12 22.58
C ILE A 157 11.21 -10.28 22.09
N ASN A 158 11.24 -10.54 20.78
CA ASN A 158 12.09 -11.53 20.16
C ASN A 158 12.76 -10.95 18.91
N TRP A 159 14.07 -10.74 18.99
CA TRP A 159 14.88 -10.18 17.91
C TRP A 159 14.84 -11.00 16.61
N SER A 160 14.50 -12.30 16.63
CA SER A 160 14.37 -13.06 15.39
C SER A 160 13.22 -12.55 14.50
N ASN A 161 12.21 -11.86 15.04
CA ASN A 161 11.18 -11.19 14.23
C ASN A 161 11.76 -10.10 13.30
N THR A 162 12.98 -9.61 13.55
CA THR A 162 13.67 -8.65 12.67
C THR A 162 14.40 -9.32 11.49
N GLN A 163 14.41 -10.65 11.40
CA GLN A 163 15.37 -11.38 10.57
C GLN A 163 14.72 -12.06 9.36
N VAL A 164 15.39 -11.98 8.21
CA VAL A 164 14.99 -12.65 6.96
C VAL A 164 15.06 -14.17 7.11
N ILE A 165 16.04 -14.72 7.84
CA ILE A 165 16.11 -16.16 8.16
C ILE A 165 14.81 -16.63 8.85
N ASN A 166 14.34 -15.88 9.86
CA ASN A 166 13.10 -16.17 10.58
C ASN A 166 11.86 -15.96 9.70
N LEU A 167 11.86 -14.92 8.86
CA LEU A 167 10.76 -14.61 7.95
C LEU A 167 10.56 -15.67 6.87
N LEU A 168 11.64 -16.25 6.35
CA LEU A 168 11.60 -17.35 5.38
C LEU A 168 11.06 -18.65 5.99
N ASP A 169 11.44 -18.97 7.22
CA ASP A 169 10.97 -20.16 7.95
C ASP A 169 9.51 -20.03 8.43
N THR A 170 9.19 -18.94 9.11
CA THR A 170 7.91 -18.77 9.84
C THR A 170 6.82 -18.02 9.07
N LYS A 171 7.14 -17.46 7.89
CA LYS A 171 6.33 -16.48 7.14
C LYS A 171 5.97 -15.22 7.95
N LYS A 172 6.70 -14.91 9.02
CA LYS A 172 6.43 -13.79 9.95
C LYS A 172 7.66 -12.96 10.31
N GLY A 173 7.47 -11.65 10.42
CA GLY A 173 8.50 -10.69 10.85
C GLY A 173 7.96 -9.27 11.00
N ASN A 174 8.85 -8.33 11.32
CA ASN A 174 8.57 -6.88 11.34
C ASN A 174 8.87 -6.23 9.97
N CYS A 175 8.74 -4.90 9.87
CA CYS A 175 8.94 -4.19 8.60
C CYS A 175 10.40 -4.29 8.09
N PHE A 176 11.41 -4.35 8.97
CA PHE A 176 12.80 -4.52 8.54
C PHE A 176 13.03 -5.89 7.89
N ALA A 177 12.48 -6.98 8.45
CA ALA A 177 12.57 -8.31 7.85
C ALA A 177 11.91 -8.34 6.46
N LEU A 178 10.71 -7.79 6.34
CA LEU A 178 9.93 -7.76 5.09
C LEU A 178 10.60 -6.90 4.02
N VAL A 179 11.02 -5.68 4.35
CA VAL A 179 11.76 -4.79 3.44
C VAL A 179 13.08 -5.41 3.02
N SER A 180 13.78 -6.08 3.93
CA SER A 180 15.04 -6.75 3.61
C SER A 180 14.83 -7.89 2.61
N LEU A 181 13.82 -8.74 2.80
CA LEU A 181 13.49 -9.81 1.86
C LEU A 181 13.08 -9.26 0.49
N PHE A 182 12.25 -8.21 0.45
CA PHE A 182 11.91 -7.53 -0.80
C PHE A 182 13.14 -6.97 -1.51
N LYS A 183 14.05 -6.33 -0.76
CA LYS A 183 15.29 -5.76 -1.31
C LYS A 183 16.21 -6.84 -1.86
N ILE A 184 16.34 -7.99 -1.17
CA ILE A 184 17.11 -9.15 -1.65
C ILE A 184 16.53 -9.67 -2.99
N PHE A 185 15.21 -9.85 -3.07
CA PHE A 185 14.57 -10.22 -4.34
C PHE A 185 14.79 -9.17 -5.43
N SER A 186 14.73 -7.88 -5.07
CA SER A 186 14.92 -6.76 -6.00
C SER A 186 16.36 -6.65 -6.54
N GLU A 187 17.38 -6.92 -5.71
CA GLU A 187 18.78 -6.96 -6.17
C GLU A 187 19.01 -8.12 -7.14
N ARG A 188 18.54 -9.32 -6.77
CA ARG A 188 18.68 -10.52 -7.62
C ARG A 188 17.88 -10.47 -8.92
N LEU A 189 16.78 -9.71 -8.97
CA LEU A 189 15.97 -9.45 -10.18
C LEU A 189 16.32 -8.13 -10.89
N ASN A 190 17.28 -7.36 -10.38
CA ASN A 190 17.63 -6.01 -10.86
C ASN A 190 16.40 -5.08 -11.04
N SER A 191 15.40 -5.19 -10.17
CA SER A 191 14.14 -4.45 -10.28
C SER A 191 14.22 -3.00 -9.75
N GLN A 192 15.35 -2.65 -9.11
CA GLN A 192 15.70 -1.31 -8.63
C GLN A 192 14.71 -0.71 -7.61
N ALA A 193 14.20 -1.55 -6.70
CA ALA A 193 13.54 -1.07 -5.50
C ALA A 193 14.54 -0.45 -4.51
N ILE A 194 14.11 0.62 -3.87
CA ILE A 194 14.88 1.48 -2.98
C ILE A 194 14.39 1.26 -1.56
N ILE A 195 15.32 1.08 -0.61
CA ILE A 195 14.98 1.12 0.82
C ILE A 195 14.78 2.58 1.21
N CYS A 196 13.68 2.87 1.90
CA CYS A 196 13.41 4.18 2.46
C CYS A 196 13.32 4.13 3.98
N THR A 197 13.88 5.13 4.65
CA THR A 197 13.87 5.23 6.12
C THR A 197 13.24 6.53 6.59
N ALA A 198 12.44 6.43 7.65
CA ALA A 198 11.82 7.54 8.37
C ALA A 198 11.88 7.24 9.89
N PRO A 199 11.59 8.19 10.80
CA PRO A 199 11.64 7.98 12.25
C PRO A 199 10.86 6.73 12.68
N GLY A 200 11.59 5.68 13.05
CA GLY A 200 10.98 4.44 13.48
C GLY A 200 10.20 3.68 12.41
N HIS A 201 10.61 3.79 11.15
CA HIS A 201 10.02 2.99 10.08
C HIS A 201 11.00 2.79 8.92
N ILE A 202 10.87 1.65 8.25
CA ILE A 202 11.60 1.29 7.05
C ILE A 202 10.61 0.65 6.08
N TYR A 203 10.63 1.09 4.82
CA TYR A 203 9.71 0.69 3.75
C TYR A 203 10.42 0.58 2.41
N ILE A 204 9.72 0.09 1.38
CA ILE A 204 10.21 0.07 -0.01
C ILE A 204 9.63 1.27 -0.76
N ARG A 205 10.41 1.84 -1.69
CA ARG A 205 9.89 2.71 -2.75
C ARG A 205 10.39 2.19 -4.10
N HIS A 206 9.51 2.12 -5.10
CA HIS A 206 9.92 1.74 -6.45
C HIS A 206 9.13 2.51 -7.51
N ALA A 207 9.69 2.55 -8.72
CA ALA A 207 9.02 3.15 -9.88
C ALA A 207 7.99 2.17 -10.50
N ASP A 208 6.96 2.74 -11.12
CA ASP A 208 6.12 2.05 -12.11
C ASP A 208 6.74 2.09 -13.53
N HIS A 209 6.04 1.52 -14.51
CA HIS A 209 6.46 1.49 -15.92
C HIS A 209 6.56 2.89 -16.56
N LYS A 210 5.90 3.92 -16.00
CA LYS A 210 6.01 5.33 -16.44
C LYS A 210 7.22 6.01 -15.80
N GLY A 211 7.71 5.50 -14.67
CA GLY A 211 8.79 6.08 -13.88
C GLY A 211 8.32 6.89 -12.68
N ILE A 212 7.04 6.80 -12.30
CA ILE A 212 6.50 7.44 -11.10
C ILE A 212 6.82 6.55 -9.90
N PHE A 213 7.39 7.13 -8.84
CA PHE A 213 7.75 6.40 -7.63
C PHE A 213 6.59 6.32 -6.64
N HIS A 214 6.31 5.11 -6.16
CA HIS A 214 5.27 4.81 -5.18
C HIS A 214 5.89 4.18 -3.92
N ASN A 215 5.49 4.65 -2.74
CA ASN A 215 5.86 4.02 -1.46
C ASN A 215 5.11 2.69 -1.32
N VAL A 216 5.72 1.71 -0.66
CA VAL A 216 5.19 0.34 -0.55
C VAL A 216 5.34 -0.16 0.89
N GLU A 217 4.20 -0.39 1.54
CA GLU A 217 4.10 -0.95 2.89
C GLU A 217 3.80 -2.45 2.79
N LEU A 218 4.72 -3.31 3.25
CA LEU A 218 4.72 -4.72 2.88
C LEU A 218 3.86 -5.66 3.75
N ALA A 219 3.24 -5.18 4.83
CA ALA A 219 2.33 -6.03 5.63
C ALA A 219 0.98 -5.41 6.04
N THR A 220 0.66 -4.20 5.58
CA THR A 220 -0.71 -3.90 5.12
C THR A 220 -0.88 -4.16 3.63
N GLY A 221 0.23 -4.22 2.88
CA GLY A 221 0.27 -4.21 1.42
C GLY A 221 0.12 -2.81 0.82
N ALA A 222 -0.24 -1.78 1.59
CA ALA A 222 -0.67 -0.50 1.04
C ALA A 222 0.40 0.22 0.18
N PHE A 223 -0.07 1.11 -0.70
CA PHE A 223 0.76 2.12 -1.37
C PHE A 223 0.52 3.51 -0.73
N PRO A 224 1.07 3.78 0.47
CA PRO A 224 0.75 4.99 1.23
C PRO A 224 1.32 6.26 0.57
N GLY A 225 0.48 7.31 0.49
CA GLY A 225 0.93 8.64 0.07
C GLY A 225 1.97 9.23 1.03
N THR A 226 2.83 10.13 0.55
CA THR A 226 3.93 10.70 1.35
C THR A 226 3.46 11.37 2.64
N GLY A 227 2.38 12.18 2.59
CA GLY A 227 1.81 12.78 3.80
C GLY A 227 1.29 11.76 4.82
N SER A 228 0.85 10.58 4.36
CA SER A 228 0.55 9.44 5.24
C SER A 228 1.83 8.94 5.91
N MET A 229 2.92 8.78 5.15
CA MET A 229 4.24 8.38 5.66
C MET A 229 4.90 9.42 6.58
N GLU A 230 4.41 10.66 6.60
CA GLU A 230 4.79 11.69 7.59
C GLU A 230 3.90 11.62 8.84
N THR A 231 2.59 11.41 8.65
CA THR A 231 1.52 11.40 9.68
C THR A 231 1.47 10.13 10.54
N LEU A 232 1.85 8.97 9.99
CA LEU A 232 1.81 7.62 10.63
C LEU A 232 3.03 6.86 11.51
N THR A 233 5.32 7.19 11.94
CA THR A 233 6.55 8.11 12.00
C THR A 233 6.65 9.23 13.07
N TYR A 234 5.94 10.36 12.88
CA TYR A 234 6.09 11.66 13.54
C TYR A 234 7.19 12.49 12.85
N THR A 235 7.12 12.55 11.51
CA THR A 235 8.05 13.30 10.66
C THR A 235 7.63 14.75 10.54
N THR A 236 8.52 15.66 10.93
CA THR A 236 8.36 17.10 10.68
C THR A 236 8.76 17.48 9.26
N ASP A 237 8.19 18.59 8.79
CA ASP A 237 8.62 19.33 7.60
C ASP A 237 10.14 19.53 7.55
N GLU A 238 10.78 19.87 8.69
CA GLU A 238 12.23 20.01 8.80
C GLU A 238 12.97 18.68 8.65
N ALA A 239 12.46 17.58 9.20
CA ALA A 239 13.10 16.27 9.11
C ALA A 239 13.12 15.73 7.66
N THR A 240 12.04 15.96 6.90
CA THR A 240 12.00 15.68 5.46
C THR A 240 12.97 16.60 4.70
N LYS A 241 12.94 17.92 4.92
CA LYS A 241 13.81 18.90 4.22
C LYS A 241 15.31 18.72 4.49
N ASN A 242 15.68 18.29 5.70
CA ASN A 242 17.07 18.02 6.08
C ASN A 242 17.52 16.59 5.74
N GLY A 243 16.65 15.76 5.13
CA GLY A 243 17.01 14.43 4.65
C GLY A 243 17.24 13.38 5.74
N ILE A 244 16.73 13.58 6.96
CA ILE A 244 16.76 12.56 8.03
C ILE A 244 15.47 11.72 8.12
N SER A 245 14.42 12.11 7.37
CA SER A 245 13.20 11.33 7.18
C SER A 245 12.87 11.14 5.70
N LEU A 246 12.01 10.16 5.41
CA LEU A 246 11.56 9.74 4.08
C LEU A 246 12.68 9.53 3.05
N ARG A 247 13.89 9.24 3.52
CA ARG A 247 15.09 9.23 2.67
C ARG A 247 15.20 7.91 1.91
N GLU A 248 15.28 8.02 0.60
CA GLU A 248 15.77 6.98 -0.30
C GLU A 248 17.25 6.66 -0.01
N LEU A 249 17.55 5.42 0.36
CA LEU A 249 18.92 4.96 0.61
C LEU A 249 19.54 4.37 -0.65
N ASP A 250 20.76 4.80 -0.97
CA ASP A 250 21.61 4.07 -1.93
C ASP A 250 22.09 2.72 -1.32
N LEU A 251 22.76 1.90 -2.13
CA LEU A 251 23.26 0.58 -1.69
C LEU A 251 24.28 0.69 -0.53
N LYS A 252 25.13 1.72 -0.53
CA LYS A 252 26.14 1.93 0.52
C LYS A 252 25.49 2.40 1.82
N GLN A 253 24.51 3.29 1.76
CA GLN A 253 23.69 3.70 2.91
C GLN A 253 22.86 2.54 3.46
N SER A 254 22.32 1.69 2.56
CA SER A 254 21.59 0.47 2.95
C SER A 254 22.49 -0.51 3.72
N VAL A 255 23.74 -0.72 3.26
CA VAL A 255 24.73 -1.54 3.98
C VAL A 255 25.24 -0.85 5.26
N ALA A 256 25.28 0.49 5.31
CA ALA A 256 25.60 1.23 6.53
C ALA A 256 24.51 1.08 7.61
N LEU A 257 23.23 1.03 7.22
CA LEU A 257 22.11 0.74 8.14
C LEU A 257 22.25 -0.65 8.79
N CYS A 258 22.83 -1.64 8.11
CA CYS A 258 23.09 -2.96 8.68
C CYS A 258 24.03 -2.92 9.91
N LEU A 259 24.92 -1.92 10.04
CA LEU A 259 25.72 -1.72 11.26
C LEU A 259 24.85 -1.40 12.48
N VAL A 260 23.75 -0.67 12.30
CA VAL A 260 22.79 -0.34 13.37
C VAL A 260 22.05 -1.61 13.82
N TYR A 261 21.55 -2.41 12.88
CA TYR A 261 20.88 -3.68 13.20
C TYR A 261 21.84 -4.74 13.77
N LEU A 262 23.12 -4.74 13.38
CA LEU A 262 24.15 -5.54 14.03
C LEU A 262 24.35 -5.14 15.50
N ALA A 263 24.36 -3.83 15.79
CA ALA A 263 24.54 -3.29 17.13
C ALA A 263 23.32 -3.54 18.03
N LYS A 264 22.10 -3.40 17.52
CA LYS A 264 20.88 -3.76 18.26
C LYS A 264 20.76 -5.28 18.44
N GLY A 265 21.16 -6.10 17.47
CA GLY A 265 21.28 -7.55 17.66
C GLY A 265 22.30 -7.94 18.74
N TYR A 266 23.37 -7.17 18.90
CA TYR A 266 24.34 -7.34 19.99
C TYR A 266 23.74 -6.94 21.34
N GLU A 267 23.02 -5.81 21.42
CA GLU A 267 22.27 -5.41 22.62
C GLU A 267 21.28 -6.51 23.04
N TYR A 268 20.40 -6.94 22.13
CA TYR A 268 19.36 -7.93 22.43
C TYR A 268 19.94 -9.28 22.85
N LYS A 269 21.10 -9.66 22.31
CA LYS A 269 21.76 -10.93 22.68
C LYS A 269 22.53 -10.86 24.02
N PHE A 270 23.16 -9.72 24.34
CA PHE A 270 24.04 -9.59 25.50
C PHE A 270 23.47 -8.71 26.62
N ASN A 271 22.23 -8.21 26.47
CA ASN A 271 21.51 -7.34 27.40
C ASN A 271 22.34 -6.13 27.87
N THR A 272 22.93 -5.41 26.91
CA THR A 272 23.79 -4.24 27.18
C THR A 272 23.52 -3.11 26.19
N ARG A 273 23.48 -1.87 26.70
CA ARG A 273 23.15 -0.65 25.95
C ARG A 273 24.27 0.39 25.90
N ASN A 274 25.38 0.13 26.59
CA ASN A 274 26.47 1.09 26.76
C ASN A 274 27.86 0.55 26.39
N ASP A 275 27.93 -0.65 25.81
CA ASP A 275 29.15 -1.32 25.33
C ASP A 275 29.78 -0.54 24.14
N ASP A 276 31.11 -0.43 24.10
CA ASP A 276 31.82 0.31 23.04
C ASP A 276 31.57 -0.26 21.64
N PHE A 277 31.26 -1.56 21.51
CA PHE A 277 30.87 -2.16 20.22
C PHE A 277 29.67 -1.44 19.58
N ILE A 278 28.70 -1.02 20.40
CA ILE A 278 27.45 -0.40 19.95
C ILE A 278 27.74 1.03 19.47
N LEU A 279 28.58 1.78 20.20
CA LEU A 279 29.02 3.12 19.81
C LEU A 279 29.85 3.09 18.53
N GLU A 280 30.81 2.17 18.41
CA GLU A 280 31.63 2.02 17.20
C GLU A 280 30.77 1.70 15.96
N CYS A 281 29.75 0.85 16.09
CA CYS A 281 28.81 0.57 14.99
C CYS A 281 27.99 1.82 14.59
N ALA A 282 27.53 2.62 15.56
CA ALA A 282 26.82 3.86 15.29
C ALA A 282 27.72 4.89 14.59
N GLU A 283 28.96 5.07 15.05
CA GLU A 283 29.92 6.01 14.47
C GLU A 283 30.41 5.56 13.09
N LEU A 284 30.58 4.25 12.87
CA LEU A 284 30.88 3.69 11.54
C LEU A 284 29.71 3.85 10.56
N ALA A 285 28.45 3.71 11.01
CA ALA A 285 27.30 4.02 10.17
C ALA A 285 27.29 5.51 9.79
N LEU A 286 27.47 6.41 10.75
CA LEU A 286 27.53 7.87 10.52
C LEU A 286 28.74 8.32 9.68
N LYS A 287 29.84 7.55 9.65
CA LYS A 287 31.00 7.76 8.74
C LYS A 287 30.61 7.59 7.27
N TYR A 288 29.66 6.70 6.95
CA TYR A 288 29.24 6.39 5.57
C TYR A 288 27.88 6.97 5.19
N ASP A 289 27.04 7.28 6.17
CA ASP A 289 25.71 7.87 6.01
C ASP A 289 25.45 8.86 7.16
N SER A 290 25.98 10.08 7.05
CA SER A 290 25.96 11.08 8.13
C SER A 290 24.59 11.63 8.49
N LEU A 291 23.55 11.28 7.72
CA LEU A 291 22.14 11.60 7.99
C LEU A 291 21.35 10.37 8.48
N ASN A 292 22.01 9.23 8.76
CA ASN A 292 21.34 8.01 9.23
C ASN A 292 20.71 8.21 10.61
N LEU A 293 19.40 8.49 10.65
CA LEU A 293 18.68 8.79 11.88
C LEU A 293 18.77 7.63 12.87
N ASN A 294 18.64 6.39 12.42
CA ASN A 294 18.78 5.20 13.26
C ASN A 294 20.16 5.16 13.94
N ALA A 295 21.25 5.40 13.20
CA ALA A 295 22.60 5.48 13.78
C ALA A 295 22.78 6.68 14.73
N MET A 296 22.12 7.82 14.47
CA MET A 296 22.11 8.93 15.43
C MET A 296 21.41 8.53 16.73
N LEU A 297 20.23 7.93 16.66
CA LEU A 297 19.48 7.50 17.84
C LEU A 297 20.25 6.43 18.62
N LEU A 298 20.97 5.54 17.94
CA LEU A 298 21.87 4.58 18.58
C LEU A 298 23.01 5.25 19.34
N LYS A 299 23.71 6.23 18.74
CA LYS A 299 24.75 7.00 19.46
C LYS A 299 24.14 7.78 20.63
N ALA A 300 22.95 8.35 20.47
CA ALA A 300 22.25 9.04 21.55
C ALA A 300 21.90 8.10 22.72
N GLU A 301 21.38 6.90 22.44
CA GLU A 301 21.07 5.88 23.45
C GLU A 301 22.31 5.46 24.25
N VAL A 302 23.41 5.13 23.58
CA VAL A 302 24.67 4.75 24.25
C VAL A 302 25.24 5.87 25.13
N LEU A 303 25.21 7.12 24.64
CA LEU A 303 25.68 8.28 25.41
C LEU A 303 24.77 8.56 26.63
N GLU A 304 23.44 8.44 26.47
CA GLU A 304 22.49 8.65 27.56
C GLU A 304 22.65 7.61 28.67
N GLU A 305 22.77 6.33 28.33
CA GLU A 305 23.01 5.24 29.30
C GLU A 305 24.33 5.43 30.05
N ARG A 306 25.40 5.85 29.36
CA ARG A 306 26.70 6.18 29.98
C ARG A 306 26.61 7.37 30.95
N LEU A 307 25.71 8.33 30.71
CA LEU A 307 25.49 9.48 31.60
C LEU A 307 24.60 9.13 32.79
N ILE A 308 23.55 8.35 32.58
CA ILE A 308 22.61 7.93 33.63
C ILE A 308 23.27 6.92 34.59
N ALA A 309 24.11 6.01 34.08
CA ALA A 309 24.89 5.08 34.90
C ALA A 309 25.84 5.77 35.90
N LYS A 310 26.19 7.06 35.70
CA LYS A 310 26.99 7.84 36.67
C LYS A 310 26.19 8.26 37.90
N ASN A 311 24.85 8.13 37.88
CA ASN A 311 23.93 8.51 38.95
C ASN A 311 24.14 9.95 39.46
N LYS A 312 24.22 10.91 38.52
CA LYS A 312 24.45 12.34 38.79
C LYS A 312 23.29 13.19 38.25
N THR A 313 23.04 14.31 38.91
CA THR A 313 22.12 15.33 38.40
C THR A 313 22.72 16.06 37.18
N VAL A 314 21.86 16.63 36.32
CA VAL A 314 22.29 17.45 35.18
C VAL A 314 23.23 18.58 35.60
N ALA A 315 22.98 19.25 36.73
CA ALA A 315 23.85 20.32 37.25
C ALA A 315 25.27 19.83 37.63
N GLN A 316 25.44 18.55 37.98
CA GLN A 316 26.75 17.94 38.22
C GLN A 316 27.42 17.48 36.92
N LEU A 317 26.62 17.03 35.93
CA LEU A 317 27.09 16.54 34.64
C LEU A 317 27.45 17.66 33.63
N GLN A 318 26.88 18.85 33.76
CA GLN A 318 27.03 19.99 32.83
C GLN A 318 28.46 20.45 32.49
N LYS A 319 29.48 19.97 33.22
CA LYS A 319 30.90 20.26 32.96
C LYS A 319 31.71 19.04 32.48
N GLU A 320 31.10 17.85 32.41
CA GLU A 320 31.74 16.64 31.91
C GLU A 320 31.73 16.62 30.38
N LYS A 321 32.85 16.19 29.77
CA LYS A 321 33.01 16.13 28.31
C LYS A 321 31.85 15.36 27.66
N ASP A 322 31.53 14.18 28.18
CA ASP A 322 30.53 13.27 27.62
C ASP A 322 29.11 13.87 27.64
N PHE A 323 28.81 14.70 28.65
CA PHE A 323 27.53 15.41 28.73
C PHE A 323 27.48 16.56 27.72
N ILE A 324 28.59 17.30 27.55
CA ILE A 324 28.70 18.36 26.55
C ILE A 324 28.59 17.77 25.14
N GLU A 325 29.19 16.60 24.88
CA GLU A 325 29.03 15.86 23.62
C GLU A 325 27.56 15.46 23.40
N TYR A 326 26.93 14.82 24.38
CA TYR A 326 25.54 14.40 24.29
C TYR A 326 24.55 15.57 24.12
N GLU A 327 24.71 16.66 24.87
CA GLU A 327 23.86 17.86 24.75
C GLU A 327 24.00 18.53 23.38
N ASN A 328 25.22 18.62 22.84
CA ASN A 328 25.43 19.09 21.48
C ASN A 328 24.80 18.14 20.44
N PHE A 329 24.83 16.83 20.69
CA PHE A 329 24.26 15.81 19.80
C PHE A 329 22.72 15.82 19.79
N ILE A 330 22.06 15.96 20.94
CA ILE A 330 20.61 16.16 21.03
C ILE A 330 20.20 17.49 20.38
N ASN A 331 20.97 18.56 20.58
CA ASN A 331 20.74 19.82 19.86
C ASN A 331 20.92 19.67 18.33
N HIS A 332 21.82 18.81 17.87
CA HIS A 332 21.97 18.51 16.44
C HIS A 332 20.74 17.77 15.88
N LEU A 333 20.30 16.68 16.53
CA LEU A 333 19.06 15.96 16.19
C LEU A 333 17.85 16.91 16.13
N PHE A 334 17.67 17.74 17.16
CA PHE A 334 16.62 18.76 17.20
C PHE A 334 16.71 19.75 16.01
N SER A 335 17.92 20.18 15.65
CA SER A 335 18.17 21.13 14.55
C SER A 335 17.94 20.54 13.15
N LEU A 336 18.12 19.23 12.99
CA LEU A 336 17.77 18.50 11.77
C LEU A 336 16.26 18.24 11.65
N GLY A 337 15.47 18.59 12.68
CA GLY A 337 14.01 18.47 12.69
C GLY A 337 13.48 17.24 13.42
N TYR A 338 14.33 16.32 13.91
CA TYR A 338 13.85 15.13 14.61
C TYR A 338 13.03 15.52 15.86
N ARG A 339 11.87 14.89 16.02
CA ARG A 339 11.01 14.96 17.20
C ARG A 339 10.64 13.54 17.58
N GLU A 340 10.68 13.23 18.86
CA GLU A 340 10.22 11.92 19.30
C GLU A 340 8.70 11.85 19.32
N MET A 341 8.17 10.70 18.88
CA MET A 341 6.76 10.40 18.87
C MET A 341 6.13 10.52 20.28
N PRO A 342 5.01 11.26 20.44
CA PRO A 342 4.30 11.38 21.71
C PRO A 342 3.85 10.03 22.27
N MET A 343 3.82 9.88 23.60
CA MET A 343 3.40 8.63 24.27
C MET A 343 1.98 8.18 23.91
N GLU A 344 1.05 9.14 23.73
CA GLU A 344 -0.31 8.89 23.25
C GLU A 344 -0.30 8.21 21.87
N MET A 345 0.49 8.74 20.93
CA MET A 345 0.66 8.21 19.58
C MET A 345 1.36 6.85 19.59
N LYS A 346 2.43 6.67 20.37
CA LYS A 346 3.10 5.37 20.58
C LYS A 346 2.11 4.29 21.07
N ASN A 347 1.26 4.61 22.04
CA ASN A 347 0.29 3.67 22.60
C ASN A 347 -0.81 3.31 21.59
N LEU A 348 -1.31 4.29 20.82
CA LEU A 348 -2.27 4.08 19.73
C LEU A 348 -1.67 3.22 18.60
N VAL A 349 -0.40 3.46 18.26
CA VAL A 349 0.36 2.67 17.27
C VAL A 349 0.48 1.21 17.72
N ILE A 350 0.90 0.97 18.96
CA ILE A 350 1.11 -0.38 19.50
C ILE A 350 -0.21 -1.15 19.66
N SER A 351 -1.31 -0.52 20.10
CA SER A 351 -2.60 -1.23 20.21
C SER A 351 -3.13 -1.65 18.83
N ARG A 352 -3.07 -0.77 17.82
CA ARG A 352 -3.48 -1.09 16.44
C ARG A 352 -2.63 -2.21 15.84
N LEU A 353 -1.30 -2.14 15.99
CA LEU A 353 -0.36 -3.17 15.54
C LEU A 353 -0.64 -4.56 16.16
N ARG A 354 -0.99 -4.58 17.46
CA ARG A 354 -1.33 -5.79 18.21
C ARG A 354 -2.77 -6.26 18.00
N LYS A 355 -3.59 -5.51 17.25
CA LYS A 355 -5.05 -5.72 17.07
C LYS A 355 -5.81 -5.70 18.40
N GLU A 356 -5.35 -4.87 19.33
CA GLU A 356 -5.98 -4.60 20.63
C GLU A 356 -6.87 -3.36 20.52
N ASP A 357 -7.97 -3.33 21.26
CA ASP A 357 -8.86 -2.17 21.32
C ASP A 357 -8.14 -0.94 21.89
N ALA A 358 -8.54 0.25 21.44
CA ALA A 358 -7.98 1.52 21.91
C ALA A 358 -8.35 1.73 23.40
N PRO A 359 -7.40 1.66 24.36
CA PRO A 359 -7.73 1.60 25.79
C PRO A 359 -8.02 2.96 26.43
N PHE A 360 -7.92 4.04 25.65
CA PHE A 360 -7.82 5.42 26.12
C PHE A 360 -8.69 6.33 25.25
N PRO A 361 -9.23 7.43 25.80
CA PRO A 361 -9.93 8.43 25.00
C PRO A 361 -8.96 9.04 23.97
N ILE A 362 -9.29 8.91 22.69
CA ILE A 362 -8.54 9.53 21.60
C ILE A 362 -8.75 11.04 21.69
N LYS A 363 -7.66 11.79 21.83
CA LYS A 363 -7.67 13.25 21.72
C LYS A 363 -7.90 13.68 20.27
N ASP A 364 -8.71 14.71 20.08
CA ASP A 364 -8.81 15.42 18.81
C ASP A 364 -7.60 16.36 18.64
N HIS A 365 -6.82 16.12 17.58
CA HIS A 365 -5.66 16.90 17.17
C HIS A 365 -5.95 17.90 16.05
N THR A 366 -7.21 18.04 15.61
CA THR A 366 -7.61 18.95 14.53
C THR A 366 -7.12 20.38 14.78
N PRO A 367 -6.23 20.93 13.92
CA PRO A 367 -5.72 22.29 14.06
C PRO A 367 -6.82 23.35 14.02
N LYS A 368 -6.64 24.41 14.80
CA LYS A 368 -7.53 25.57 14.81
C LYS A 368 -6.79 26.86 14.43
N PRO A 369 -6.29 26.97 13.18
CA PRO A 369 -5.44 28.10 12.78
C PRO A 369 -6.10 29.46 13.03
N ASN A 370 -7.43 29.57 12.87
CA ASN A 370 -8.15 30.82 13.01
C ASN A 370 -8.71 31.11 14.43
N GLU A 371 -8.38 30.30 15.45
CA GLU A 371 -8.85 30.51 16.83
C GLU A 371 -8.34 31.87 17.38
N HIS A 372 -7.13 32.29 16.99
CA HIS A 372 -6.56 33.60 17.31
C HIS A 372 -7.29 34.80 16.66
N LEU A 373 -8.11 34.54 15.63
CA LEU A 373 -8.97 35.53 14.97
C LEU A 373 -10.41 35.52 15.56
N GLY A 374 -10.67 34.71 16.58
CA GLY A 374 -11.99 34.57 17.21
C GLY A 374 -13.00 33.74 16.41
N VAL A 375 -12.55 33.01 15.38
CA VAL A 375 -13.43 32.17 14.53
C VAL A 375 -13.87 30.93 15.32
N LYS A 376 -15.16 30.86 15.68
CA LYS A 376 -15.71 29.80 16.53
C LYS A 376 -16.10 28.52 15.80
N ASN A 377 -16.37 28.62 14.50
CA ASN A 377 -16.86 27.52 13.65
C ASN A 377 -15.88 27.23 12.50
N ASP A 378 -14.57 27.25 12.79
CA ASP A 378 -13.54 26.90 11.80
C ASP A 378 -13.69 25.40 11.42
N ARG A 379 -13.52 25.08 10.13
CA ARG A 379 -13.66 23.72 9.60
C ARG A 379 -12.35 23.28 8.96
N TYR A 380 -11.41 22.90 9.81
CA TYR A 380 -10.15 22.32 9.38
C TYR A 380 -10.32 20.81 9.18
N PHE A 381 -9.74 20.26 8.10
CA PHE A 381 -9.66 18.82 7.86
C PHE A 381 -8.19 18.41 7.89
N THR A 382 -7.91 17.27 8.50
CA THR A 382 -6.59 16.63 8.52
C THR A 382 -6.68 15.27 7.82
N LEU A 383 -5.56 14.74 7.35
CA LEU A 383 -5.47 13.44 6.66
C LEU A 383 -6.02 12.30 7.52
N SER A 384 -5.76 12.36 8.82
CA SER A 384 -6.19 11.38 9.82
C SER A 384 -7.55 11.70 10.47
N GLY A 385 -8.19 12.80 10.09
CA GLY A 385 -9.46 13.27 10.68
C GLY A 385 -9.34 13.67 12.15
N GLY A 386 -8.21 14.29 12.54
CA GLY A 386 -7.93 14.68 13.92
C GLY A 386 -7.35 13.57 14.82
N LEU A 387 -7.06 12.38 14.27
CA LEU A 387 -6.50 11.25 15.04
C LEU A 387 -5.02 11.45 15.42
N PHE A 388 -4.26 12.21 14.63
CA PHE A 388 -2.83 12.44 14.81
C PHE A 388 -2.45 13.94 14.75
N ASP A 389 -1.36 14.29 15.43
CA ASP A 389 -0.73 15.62 15.35
C ASP A 389 0.01 15.78 14.02
N GLU A 390 -0.70 16.27 13.00
CA GLU A 390 -0.18 16.53 11.66
C GLU A 390 0.56 17.88 11.53
N MET A 391 0.57 18.71 12.58
CA MET A 391 1.28 20.01 12.58
C MET A 391 2.63 19.95 13.29
N MET A 392 2.81 19.02 14.23
CA MET A 392 4.07 18.69 14.92
C MET A 392 4.83 19.90 15.48
N LEU A 393 4.08 20.91 15.94
CA LEU A 393 4.62 22.20 16.34
C LEU A 393 5.65 22.04 17.47
N THR A 394 6.80 22.70 17.32
CA THR A 394 7.91 22.59 18.26
C THR A 394 7.51 23.05 19.66
N LYS A 395 7.62 22.14 20.63
CA LYS A 395 7.20 22.32 22.02
C LYS A 395 8.28 23.10 22.80
N PRO A 396 7.93 23.79 23.90
CA PRO A 396 8.93 24.46 24.76
C PRO A 396 9.95 23.50 25.38
N VAL A 397 9.56 22.25 25.56
CA VAL A 397 10.42 21.12 25.94
C VAL A 397 10.03 19.94 25.06
N GLU A 398 11.02 19.34 24.39
CA GLU A 398 10.85 18.08 23.66
C GLU A 398 11.53 16.95 24.46
N GLN A 399 11.12 15.72 24.21
CA GLN A 399 11.68 14.51 24.83
C GLN A 399 12.54 13.74 23.82
N TYR A 400 13.64 13.18 24.28
CA TYR A 400 14.52 12.27 23.55
C TYR A 400 14.91 11.12 24.48
N HIS A 401 14.27 9.97 24.35
CA HIS A 401 14.29 8.84 25.27
C HIS A 401 13.99 9.26 26.73
N ARG A 402 14.99 9.38 27.62
CA ARG A 402 14.83 9.87 29.00
C ARG A 402 15.18 11.36 29.14
N THR A 403 15.60 12.03 28.09
CA THR A 403 16.13 13.40 28.13
C THR A 403 15.08 14.45 27.81
N HIS A 404 14.84 15.40 28.73
CA HIS A 404 14.03 16.59 28.46
C HIS A 404 14.91 17.74 27.95
N PHE A 405 14.73 18.13 26.70
CA PHE A 405 15.47 19.20 26.04
C PHE A 405 14.65 20.49 25.94
N ASP A 406 15.14 21.56 26.58
CA ASP A 406 14.56 22.92 26.47
C ASP A 406 14.93 23.51 25.11
N THR A 407 13.93 23.65 24.23
CA THR A 407 14.13 24.01 22.82
C THR A 407 14.54 25.46 22.63
N LYS A 408 14.19 26.34 23.58
CA LYS A 408 14.53 27.77 23.55
C LYS A 408 15.94 28.03 24.07
N LYS A 409 16.36 27.33 25.13
CA LYS A 409 17.73 27.42 25.67
C LYS A 409 18.72 26.55 24.89
N LYS A 410 18.23 25.54 24.15
CA LYS A 410 19.02 24.48 23.52
C LYS A 410 19.87 23.72 24.54
N LYS A 411 19.22 23.30 25.64
CA LYS A 411 19.86 22.67 26.80
C LYS A 411 19.07 21.50 27.35
N ILE A 412 19.78 20.48 27.84
CA ILE A 412 19.20 19.39 28.61
C ILE A 412 18.81 19.93 29.99
N SER A 413 17.56 19.70 30.38
CA SER A 413 16.97 20.22 31.62
C SER A 413 16.96 19.19 32.75
N LYS A 414 16.63 17.94 32.42
CA LYS A 414 16.63 16.78 33.33
C LYS A 414 16.66 15.47 32.53
N PHE A 415 17.05 14.38 33.20
CA PHE A 415 16.66 13.03 32.83
C PHE A 415 15.35 12.65 33.56
N ILE A 416 14.57 11.74 32.99
CA ILE A 416 13.35 11.14 33.57
C ILE A 416 13.46 9.60 33.56
N PRO A 417 12.54 8.87 34.23
CA PRO A 417 12.38 7.44 34.00
C PRO A 417 12.03 7.14 32.52
N VAL A 418 12.27 5.91 32.08
CA VAL A 418 11.75 5.42 30.78
C VAL A 418 10.23 5.38 30.87
N ASP A 419 9.55 5.91 29.85
CA ASP A 419 8.09 5.84 29.78
C ASP A 419 7.60 4.39 29.73
N THR A 420 6.59 4.08 30.54
CA THR A 420 5.91 2.78 30.48
C THR A 420 4.73 2.89 29.52
N THR A 421 4.88 2.24 28.37
CA THR A 421 3.89 2.11 27.29
C THR A 421 2.69 1.26 27.69
N TYR A 422 1.64 1.30 26.86
CA TYR A 422 0.49 0.41 26.99
C TYR A 422 0.90 -1.06 26.98
N ASN A 423 0.27 -1.85 27.87
CA ASN A 423 0.61 -3.25 28.17
C ASN A 423 2.11 -3.51 28.46
N LYS A 424 2.86 -2.46 28.85
CA LYS A 424 4.32 -2.48 29.10
C LYS A 424 5.16 -2.99 27.91
N TYR A 425 4.65 -2.85 26.69
CA TYR A 425 5.32 -3.37 25.50
C TYR A 425 6.60 -2.58 25.18
N PRO A 426 7.79 -3.20 25.12
CA PRO A 426 9.05 -2.48 24.97
C PRO A 426 9.12 -1.76 23.61
N ILE A 427 9.30 -0.44 23.66
CA ILE A 427 9.56 0.39 22.48
C ILE A 427 11.05 0.68 22.41
N ASP A 428 11.64 0.35 21.27
CA ASP A 428 13.00 0.70 20.92
C ASP A 428 12.98 1.83 19.89
N LEU A 429 13.62 2.96 20.17
CA LEU A 429 13.57 4.14 19.29
C LEU A 429 14.52 4.04 18.09
N VAL A 430 15.52 3.17 18.15
CA VAL A 430 16.56 3.05 17.11
C VAL A 430 16.05 2.25 15.92
N VAL A 431 15.26 1.20 16.19
CA VAL A 431 14.79 0.23 15.19
C VAL A 431 13.27 0.00 15.26
N PHE A 432 12.52 1.01 15.74
CA PHE A 432 11.05 1.03 15.75
C PHE A 432 10.48 0.73 14.35
N ALA A 433 9.25 0.22 14.32
CA ALA A 433 8.64 -0.42 13.16
C ALA A 433 7.13 -0.14 13.11
N TRP A 434 6.75 0.98 12.51
CA TRP A 434 5.35 1.28 12.21
C TRP A 434 4.69 0.26 11.28
N GLN A 435 3.38 0.04 11.52
CA GLN A 435 2.34 -0.11 10.50
C GLN A 435 0.99 0.35 11.06
N ILE A 436 0.38 1.36 10.44
CA ILE A 436 -1.09 1.53 10.42
C ILE A 436 -1.43 2.17 9.07
N ASP A 437 -2.24 1.54 8.22
CA ASP A 437 -3.15 2.33 7.37
C ASP A 437 -4.41 2.60 8.21
N PRO A 438 -4.76 3.88 8.50
CA PRO A 438 -5.86 4.22 9.39
C PRO A 438 -7.22 3.74 8.89
N LEU A 439 -7.35 3.33 7.62
CA LEU A 439 -8.57 2.77 7.02
C LEU A 439 -8.49 1.27 6.70
N ALA A 440 -7.35 0.60 6.86
CA ALA A 440 -7.17 -0.83 6.53
C ALA A 440 -8.22 -1.73 7.20
N HIS A 441 -8.61 -1.42 8.43
CA HIS A 441 -9.64 -2.16 9.17
C HIS A 441 -11.04 -2.08 8.55
N LYS A 442 -11.32 -1.11 7.67
CA LYS A 442 -12.58 -0.97 6.93
C LYS A 442 -12.54 -1.66 5.56
N PHE A 443 -11.35 -1.84 5.00
CA PHE A 443 -11.13 -2.24 3.61
C PHE A 443 -10.17 -3.42 3.44
N ALA A 444 -9.98 -4.25 4.47
CA ALA A 444 -9.04 -5.40 4.48
C ALA A 444 -9.29 -6.49 3.42
N TYR A 445 -10.35 -6.36 2.61
CA TYR A 445 -10.71 -7.22 1.49
C TYR A 445 -10.47 -6.55 0.11
N LEU A 446 -10.15 -5.25 0.06
CA LEU A 446 -9.72 -4.56 -1.14
C LEU A 446 -8.20 -4.67 -1.25
N SER A 447 -7.69 -5.15 -2.39
CA SER A 447 -6.24 -5.20 -2.56
C SER A 447 -5.65 -3.77 -2.69
N PRO A 448 -4.39 -3.57 -2.31
CA PRO A 448 -3.65 -2.33 -2.56
C PRO A 448 -3.56 -1.92 -4.04
N TYR A 449 -3.67 -2.89 -4.95
CA TYR A 449 -3.77 -2.67 -6.39
C TYR A 449 -5.23 -2.58 -6.87
N SER A 450 -6.20 -2.28 -6.01
CA SER A 450 -7.61 -2.07 -6.41
C SER A 450 -7.77 -0.95 -7.44
N ALA A 451 -6.99 0.13 -7.35
CA ALA A 451 -6.87 1.18 -8.37
C ALA A 451 -6.26 0.71 -9.71
N PHE A 452 -5.82 -0.55 -9.79
CA PHE A 452 -5.18 -1.18 -10.94
C PHE A 452 -5.74 -2.59 -11.20
N ASN A 453 -6.99 -2.88 -10.79
CA ASN A 453 -7.65 -4.19 -10.87
C ASN A 453 -6.73 -5.39 -10.52
N ASN A 454 -5.96 -5.24 -9.44
CA ASN A 454 -4.98 -6.20 -8.92
C ASN A 454 -3.74 -6.48 -9.81
N ASN A 455 -3.61 -5.86 -10.98
CA ASN A 455 -2.47 -6.04 -11.89
C ASN A 455 -2.10 -4.76 -12.69
N PRO A 456 -1.15 -3.94 -12.20
CA PRO A 456 -0.70 -2.68 -12.82
C PRO A 456 0.15 -2.85 -14.09
N ILE A 457 0.26 -4.07 -14.63
CA ILE A 457 0.88 -4.35 -15.94
C ILE A 457 -0.18 -4.45 -17.05
N TYR A 458 -1.39 -4.93 -16.71
CA TYR A 458 -2.49 -5.19 -17.67
C TYR A 458 -3.70 -4.26 -17.50
N TYR A 459 -3.92 -3.77 -16.28
CA TYR A 459 -5.04 -2.90 -15.90
C TYR A 459 -4.51 -1.60 -15.28
N VAL A 460 -3.79 -0.84 -16.10
CA VAL A 460 -3.53 0.57 -15.84
C VAL A 460 -4.76 1.32 -16.33
N ASP A 461 -5.67 1.66 -15.43
CA ASP A 461 -6.87 2.44 -15.77
C ASP A 461 -6.72 3.89 -15.26
N PRO A 462 -6.56 4.89 -16.16
CA PRO A 462 -6.55 6.29 -15.77
C PRO A 462 -7.95 6.93 -15.74
N ASP A 463 -8.98 6.31 -16.36
CA ASP A 463 -10.23 7.01 -16.70
C ASP A 463 -11.47 6.17 -17.12
N GLY A 464 -11.34 4.86 -17.40
CA GLY A 464 -12.39 3.83 -17.50
C GLY A 464 -13.78 4.20 -18.05
N ARG A 465 -14.03 4.05 -19.37
CA ARG A 465 -14.99 4.89 -20.14
C ARG A 465 -15.96 4.17 -21.12
N SER A 466 -17.30 4.25 -21.01
CA SER A 466 -18.34 3.84 -22.01
C SER A 466 -19.34 4.95 -22.37
N GLY A 467 -19.33 5.40 -23.62
CA GLY A 467 -20.07 6.54 -24.15
C GLY A 467 -19.23 7.82 -24.06
N ILE A 468 -19.41 8.74 -25.01
CA ILE A 468 -18.71 10.03 -24.99
C ILE A 468 -19.71 11.18 -25.08
N ALA A 469 -19.72 12.01 -24.05
CA ALA A 469 -20.49 13.25 -23.99
C ALA A 469 -19.65 14.43 -24.54
N TYR A 470 -20.24 15.19 -25.44
CA TYR A 470 -19.65 16.38 -26.06
C TYR A 470 -20.54 17.58 -25.77
N LYS A 471 -20.03 18.59 -25.06
CA LYS A 471 -20.64 19.92 -25.01
C LYS A 471 -20.46 20.58 -26.38
N THR A 472 -21.55 20.98 -27.03
CA THR A 472 -21.51 21.52 -28.39
C THR A 472 -21.88 23.00 -28.43
N ASP A 473 -21.32 23.73 -29.39
CA ASP A 473 -21.71 25.12 -29.71
C ASP A 473 -23.12 25.20 -30.35
N LYS A 474 -23.70 24.06 -30.72
CA LYS A 474 -25.06 23.99 -31.28
C LYS A 474 -26.08 24.22 -30.17
N LYS A 475 -27.14 24.94 -30.51
CA LYS A 475 -28.31 25.16 -29.65
C LYS A 475 -29.52 24.45 -30.22
N ASN A 476 -30.40 23.97 -29.33
CA ASN A 476 -31.71 23.48 -29.71
C ASN A 476 -32.59 24.68 -30.11
N GLU A 477 -33.06 24.67 -31.35
CA GLU A 477 -33.86 25.77 -31.93
C GLU A 477 -35.17 26.01 -31.18
N SER A 478 -35.73 24.98 -30.52
CA SER A 478 -36.98 25.06 -29.75
C SER A 478 -36.81 25.64 -28.34
N THR A 479 -35.61 25.58 -27.74
CA THR A 479 -35.37 25.95 -26.33
C THR A 479 -34.33 27.05 -26.14
N GLY A 480 -33.49 27.30 -27.15
CA GLY A 480 -32.34 28.20 -27.08
C GLY A 480 -31.16 27.69 -26.24
N ARG A 481 -31.25 26.49 -25.63
CA ARG A 481 -30.18 25.91 -24.79
C ARG A 481 -29.08 25.28 -25.65
N PRO A 482 -27.81 25.28 -25.19
CA PRO A 482 -26.76 24.49 -25.83
C PRO A 482 -27.06 22.98 -25.73
N ILE A 483 -26.54 22.19 -26.67
CA ILE A 483 -26.75 20.74 -26.71
C ILE A 483 -25.54 20.01 -26.12
N LEU A 484 -25.80 19.09 -25.18
CA LEU A 484 -24.86 18.06 -24.75
C LEU A 484 -25.17 16.77 -25.53
N LYS A 485 -24.24 16.34 -26.38
CA LYS A 485 -24.42 15.19 -27.26
C LYS A 485 -23.69 13.96 -26.73
N VAL A 486 -24.38 12.87 -26.41
CA VAL A 486 -23.78 11.60 -25.94
C VAL A 486 -23.75 10.57 -27.06
N VAL A 487 -22.58 10.19 -27.55
CA VAL A 487 -22.43 9.17 -28.62
C VAL A 487 -22.29 7.78 -28.01
N SER A 488 -23.09 6.81 -28.49
CA SER A 488 -23.04 5.42 -28.02
C SER A 488 -23.47 4.42 -29.11
N ASN A 489 -22.49 3.74 -29.70
CA ASN A 489 -22.67 2.67 -30.69
C ASN A 489 -22.90 1.32 -30.00
N TYR A 490 -23.76 0.47 -30.57
CA TYR A 490 -24.07 -0.87 -30.07
C TYR A 490 -23.83 -1.93 -31.16
N TYR A 491 -22.70 -2.63 -31.04
CA TYR A 491 -22.33 -3.72 -31.91
C TYR A 491 -22.94 -5.04 -31.42
N ILE A 492 -23.76 -5.65 -32.25
CA ILE A 492 -24.55 -6.84 -31.94
C ILE A 492 -24.00 -8.02 -32.75
N TYR A 493 -23.77 -9.15 -32.08
CA TYR A 493 -23.16 -10.34 -32.69
C TYR A 493 -23.72 -11.62 -32.05
N GLY A 494 -23.27 -12.80 -32.50
CA GLY A 494 -23.75 -14.09 -31.99
C GLY A 494 -24.93 -14.66 -32.78
N GLU A 495 -25.33 -15.89 -32.43
CA GLU A 495 -26.28 -16.71 -33.21
C GLU A 495 -27.66 -16.07 -33.41
N ALA A 496 -28.11 -15.23 -32.48
CA ALA A 496 -29.43 -14.61 -32.51
C ALA A 496 -29.41 -13.15 -32.99
N ALA A 497 -28.28 -12.64 -33.49
CA ALA A 497 -28.19 -11.30 -34.05
C ALA A 497 -28.95 -11.21 -35.39
N THR A 498 -30.05 -10.45 -35.41
CA THR A 498 -30.89 -10.25 -36.60
C THR A 498 -31.21 -8.78 -36.79
N GLU A 499 -31.48 -8.37 -38.04
CA GLU A 499 -31.80 -6.98 -38.36
C GLU A 499 -33.03 -6.49 -37.59
N ALA A 500 -34.05 -7.33 -37.39
CA ALA A 500 -35.20 -7.00 -36.55
C ALA A 500 -34.80 -6.65 -35.10
N ARG A 501 -33.88 -7.42 -34.50
CA ARG A 501 -33.38 -7.17 -33.13
C ARG A 501 -32.45 -5.97 -33.05
N ARG A 502 -31.65 -5.70 -34.09
CA ARG A 502 -30.85 -4.47 -34.25
C ARG A 502 -31.72 -3.23 -34.28
N ASN A 503 -32.80 -3.25 -35.06
CA ASN A 503 -33.81 -2.19 -35.08
C ASN A 503 -34.53 -2.06 -33.72
N SER A 504 -34.82 -3.18 -33.04
CA SER A 504 -35.44 -3.17 -31.70
C SER A 504 -34.56 -2.45 -30.67
N ILE A 505 -33.27 -2.79 -30.59
CA ILE A 505 -32.28 -2.15 -29.70
C ILE A 505 -32.18 -0.64 -29.98
N GLU A 506 -32.00 -0.25 -31.24
CA GLU A 506 -31.87 1.17 -31.61
C GLU A 506 -33.16 1.96 -31.35
N SER A 507 -34.32 1.34 -31.54
CA SER A 507 -35.64 1.91 -31.27
C SER A 507 -35.87 2.09 -29.76
N ASP A 508 -35.61 1.06 -28.94
CA ASP A 508 -35.70 1.15 -27.48
C ASP A 508 -34.85 2.31 -26.95
N LEU A 509 -33.55 2.28 -27.25
CA LEU A 509 -32.58 3.28 -26.76
C LEU A 509 -33.00 4.71 -27.12
N ASN A 510 -33.34 4.96 -28.39
CA ASN A 510 -33.78 6.29 -28.82
C ASN A 510 -35.13 6.69 -28.19
N ASN A 511 -36.13 5.81 -28.20
CA ASN A 511 -37.45 6.11 -27.64
C ASN A 511 -37.40 6.37 -26.13
N ASN A 512 -36.44 5.77 -25.40
CA ASN A 512 -36.32 5.93 -23.97
C ASN A 512 -35.43 7.11 -23.54
N TYR A 513 -34.22 7.25 -24.10
CA TYR A 513 -33.25 8.26 -23.67
C TYR A 513 -33.43 9.63 -24.33
N ASN A 514 -34.08 9.76 -25.50
CA ASN A 514 -34.26 11.04 -26.19
C ASN A 514 -35.62 11.73 -25.88
N LYS A 515 -36.09 11.67 -24.62
CA LYS A 515 -37.35 12.29 -24.15
C LYS A 515 -37.21 13.79 -23.77
N GLY A 516 -36.18 14.48 -24.24
CA GLY A 516 -35.96 15.92 -23.97
C GLY A 516 -35.42 16.23 -22.57
N PHE A 517 -34.57 15.34 -22.03
CA PHE A 517 -33.89 15.57 -20.75
C PHE A 517 -32.87 16.71 -20.83
N THR A 518 -32.51 17.27 -19.67
CA THR A 518 -31.48 18.30 -19.53
C THR A 518 -30.35 17.86 -18.60
N PHE A 519 -29.24 18.59 -18.62
CA PHE A 519 -28.14 18.44 -17.68
C PHE A 519 -27.59 19.82 -17.32
N THR A 520 -27.37 20.11 -16.04
CA THR A 520 -26.75 21.38 -15.61
C THR A 520 -25.37 21.09 -15.06
N ASP A 521 -24.35 21.71 -15.65
CA ASP A 521 -22.98 21.49 -15.24
C ASP A 521 -22.57 22.29 -13.98
N ASN A 522 -21.36 22.01 -13.48
CA ASN A 522 -20.80 22.68 -12.30
C ASN A 522 -20.56 24.20 -12.49
N ALA A 523 -20.71 24.74 -13.71
CA ALA A 523 -20.68 26.17 -13.99
C ALA A 523 -22.09 26.79 -14.07
N GLY A 524 -23.14 26.01 -13.81
CA GLY A 524 -24.54 26.43 -13.86
C GLY A 524 -25.14 26.48 -15.27
N THR A 525 -24.46 25.93 -16.29
CA THR A 525 -24.97 25.92 -17.66
C THR A 525 -25.89 24.71 -17.86
N THR A 526 -27.17 24.96 -18.11
CA THR A 526 -28.12 23.90 -18.49
C THR A 526 -28.08 23.63 -20.00
N TYR A 527 -27.76 22.39 -20.34
CA TYR A 527 -27.78 21.83 -21.68
C TYR A 527 -29.06 21.01 -21.89
N ASP A 528 -29.54 20.95 -23.13
CA ASP A 528 -30.45 19.88 -23.57
C ASP A 528 -29.60 18.64 -23.91
N VAL A 529 -29.99 17.47 -23.42
CA VAL A 529 -29.25 16.21 -23.61
C VAL A 529 -29.82 15.47 -24.81
N VAL A 530 -28.94 15.09 -25.74
CA VAL A 530 -29.28 14.27 -26.91
C VAL A 530 -28.32 13.09 -26.98
N PHE A 531 -28.86 11.87 -26.93
CA PHE A 531 -28.10 10.65 -27.15
C PHE A 531 -28.13 10.29 -28.65
N GLU A 532 -26.97 10.06 -29.24
CA GLU A 532 -26.79 9.57 -30.60
C GLU A 532 -26.47 8.07 -30.54
N PHE A 533 -27.54 7.26 -30.59
CA PHE A 533 -27.45 5.81 -30.63
C PHE A 533 -27.40 5.29 -32.06
N LYS A 534 -26.49 4.35 -32.31
CA LYS A 534 -26.40 3.59 -33.56
C LYS A 534 -26.15 2.12 -33.24
N ALA A 535 -27.03 1.22 -33.65
CA ALA A 535 -26.82 -0.22 -33.54
C ALA A 535 -26.33 -0.83 -34.86
N GLU A 536 -25.38 -1.76 -34.83
CA GLU A 536 -24.81 -2.38 -36.03
C GLU A 536 -24.56 -3.87 -35.79
N ILE A 537 -24.90 -4.73 -36.76
CA ILE A 537 -24.59 -6.16 -36.67
C ILE A 537 -23.17 -6.39 -37.17
N VAL A 538 -22.35 -7.05 -36.34
CA VAL A 538 -20.95 -7.34 -36.67
C VAL A 538 -20.65 -8.84 -36.61
N ASP A 539 -19.69 -9.25 -37.42
CA ASP A 539 -19.15 -10.59 -37.42
C ASP A 539 -18.46 -10.88 -36.08
N ALA A 540 -18.85 -11.97 -35.42
CA ALA A 540 -18.35 -12.37 -34.10
C ALA A 540 -16.82 -12.56 -34.06
N SER A 541 -16.17 -12.83 -35.20
CA SER A 541 -14.71 -12.89 -35.32
C SER A 541 -14.03 -11.52 -35.19
N LYS A 542 -14.71 -10.43 -35.58
CA LYS A 542 -14.19 -9.05 -35.53
C LYS A 542 -14.35 -8.40 -34.15
N VAL A 543 -15.34 -8.85 -33.38
CA VAL A 543 -15.65 -8.34 -32.03
C VAL A 543 -14.39 -8.30 -31.15
N ASN A 544 -13.61 -9.38 -31.14
CA ASN A 544 -12.38 -9.46 -30.34
C ASN A 544 -11.32 -8.43 -30.75
N SER A 545 -11.24 -8.04 -32.02
CA SER A 545 -10.36 -6.94 -32.46
C SER A 545 -10.93 -5.57 -32.09
N MET A 546 -12.24 -5.35 -32.27
CA MET A 546 -12.90 -4.08 -31.99
C MET A 546 -12.96 -3.77 -30.48
N MET A 547 -13.05 -4.79 -29.63
CA MET A 547 -12.94 -4.68 -28.16
C MET A 547 -11.52 -4.35 -27.68
N LYS A 548 -10.47 -4.69 -28.46
CA LYS A 548 -9.07 -4.36 -28.13
C LYS A 548 -8.76 -2.88 -28.42
N GLU A 549 -9.43 -2.29 -29.40
CA GLU A 549 -9.40 -0.85 -29.67
C GLU A 549 -10.35 -0.10 -28.71
N LEU A 550 -10.00 -0.08 -27.41
CA LEU A 550 -10.82 0.45 -26.30
C LEU A 550 -11.36 1.86 -26.58
N ASN A 551 -12.55 1.93 -27.16
CA ASN A 551 -13.27 3.15 -27.48
C ASN A 551 -14.54 3.19 -26.65
N ALA A 552 -14.70 4.26 -25.87
CA ALA A 552 -15.88 4.47 -25.07
C ALA A 552 -17.16 4.47 -25.91
N GLU A 553 -17.16 5.07 -27.10
CA GLU A 553 -18.35 5.09 -27.98
C GLU A 553 -18.80 3.68 -28.42
N ASN A 554 -18.05 2.61 -28.14
CA ASN A 554 -18.29 1.27 -28.71
C ASN A 554 -18.71 0.27 -27.63
N ASN A 555 -19.99 -0.12 -27.65
CA ASN A 555 -20.56 -1.18 -26.81
C ASN A 555 -20.77 -2.47 -27.61
N PHE A 556 -20.68 -3.63 -26.97
CA PHE A 556 -20.66 -4.94 -27.64
C PHE A 556 -21.54 -5.98 -26.92
N PHE A 557 -22.66 -6.36 -27.51
CA PHE A 557 -23.60 -7.30 -26.91
C PHE A 557 -23.79 -8.55 -27.77
N GLU A 558 -23.62 -9.74 -27.17
CA GLU A 558 -23.95 -10.99 -27.84
C GLU A 558 -25.47 -11.23 -27.77
N ALA A 559 -26.14 -11.38 -28.91
CA ALA A 559 -27.53 -11.78 -28.98
C ALA A 559 -27.60 -13.32 -28.97
N ARG A 560 -28.22 -13.89 -27.93
CA ARG A 560 -28.28 -15.35 -27.69
C ARG A 560 -29.70 -15.85 -27.41
N THR A 561 -29.98 -17.09 -27.79
CA THR A 561 -31.25 -17.78 -27.49
C THR A 561 -31.21 -18.62 -26.23
N ASP A 562 -30.03 -18.91 -25.69
CA ASP A 562 -29.78 -19.93 -24.66
C ASP A 562 -29.41 -19.37 -23.28
N VAL A 563 -29.77 -18.11 -22.99
CA VAL A 563 -29.50 -17.42 -21.71
C VAL A 563 -30.77 -17.11 -20.91
N ALA A 564 -30.65 -17.07 -19.58
CA ALA A 564 -31.80 -16.91 -18.68
C ALA A 564 -32.40 -15.50 -18.73
N GLU A 565 -31.55 -14.47 -18.81
CA GLU A 565 -31.89 -13.05 -18.81
C GLU A 565 -30.93 -12.29 -19.75
N SER A 566 -31.23 -11.03 -20.02
CA SER A 566 -30.28 -10.08 -20.60
C SER A 566 -29.41 -9.46 -19.49
N HIS A 567 -28.14 -9.18 -19.76
CA HIS A 567 -27.21 -8.61 -18.78
C HIS A 567 -26.09 -7.78 -19.42
N ALA A 568 -25.86 -6.57 -18.92
CA ALA A 568 -24.61 -5.83 -19.05
C ALA A 568 -23.56 -6.25 -18.00
N LEU A 569 -22.31 -5.82 -18.22
CA LEU A 569 -21.18 -6.00 -17.31
C LEU A 569 -21.24 -5.02 -16.12
N THR A 570 -21.91 -5.45 -15.06
CA THR A 570 -22.28 -4.66 -13.86
C THR A 570 -21.20 -4.55 -12.78
N GLY A 571 -19.93 -4.38 -13.17
CA GLY A 571 -18.85 -4.04 -12.24
C GLY A 571 -19.04 -2.64 -11.62
N VAL A 572 -18.17 -2.24 -10.68
CA VAL A 572 -18.31 -1.05 -9.79
C VAL A 572 -18.75 0.26 -10.49
N TYR A 573 -18.44 0.45 -11.77
CA TYR A 573 -18.82 1.63 -12.58
C TYR A 573 -19.47 1.30 -13.94
N GLY A 574 -19.91 0.05 -14.16
CA GLY A 574 -20.52 -0.38 -15.42
C GLY A 574 -19.55 -1.03 -16.42
N GLY A 575 -20.01 -1.19 -17.67
CA GLY A 575 -19.34 -2.03 -18.68
C GLY A 575 -19.89 -1.86 -20.10
N ASN A 576 -19.03 -1.64 -21.11
CA ASN A 576 -19.43 -1.57 -22.52
C ASN A 576 -19.80 -2.93 -23.16
N ALA A 577 -20.05 -3.98 -22.39
CA ALA A 577 -20.27 -5.32 -22.92
C ALA A 577 -21.33 -6.09 -22.15
N GLY A 578 -21.91 -7.10 -22.79
CA GLY A 578 -22.97 -7.91 -22.20
C GLY A 578 -23.56 -8.96 -23.14
N VAL A 579 -24.71 -9.48 -22.75
CA VAL A 579 -25.55 -10.40 -23.51
C VAL A 579 -26.97 -9.87 -23.57
N PHE A 580 -27.59 -9.98 -24.75
CA PHE A 580 -29.02 -9.80 -24.92
C PHE A 580 -29.69 -11.14 -25.18
N LYS A 581 -30.72 -11.44 -24.39
CA LYS A 581 -31.60 -12.58 -24.61
C LYS A 581 -32.57 -12.26 -25.74
N ALA A 582 -32.57 -13.11 -26.76
CA ALA A 582 -33.31 -12.90 -28.00
C ALA A 582 -34.80 -12.57 -27.79
N SER A 583 -35.46 -13.24 -26.84
CA SER A 583 -36.89 -13.02 -26.51
C SER A 583 -37.20 -11.61 -26.00
N ASP A 584 -36.26 -11.00 -25.27
CA ASP A 584 -36.49 -9.71 -24.62
C ASP A 584 -36.38 -8.58 -25.67
N LEU A 585 -35.50 -8.78 -26.66
CA LEU A 585 -35.40 -7.92 -27.86
C LEU A 585 -36.59 -8.09 -28.80
N ASP A 586 -37.08 -9.32 -28.99
CA ASP A 586 -38.27 -9.59 -29.82
C ASP A 586 -39.54 -9.00 -29.20
N ALA A 587 -39.61 -8.93 -27.87
CA ALA A 587 -40.72 -8.32 -27.13
C ALA A 587 -40.56 -6.79 -26.94
N ASN A 588 -39.36 -6.23 -27.14
CA ASN A 588 -39.04 -4.79 -27.03
C ASN A 588 -39.46 -4.13 -25.69
N ILE A 589 -39.14 -4.80 -24.57
CA ILE A 589 -39.64 -4.47 -23.21
C ILE A 589 -38.71 -3.53 -22.40
N GLY A 590 -38.08 -2.56 -23.08
CA GLY A 590 -37.16 -1.60 -22.46
C GLY A 590 -35.83 -2.21 -21.99
N THR A 591 -35.52 -3.45 -22.36
CA THR A 591 -34.35 -4.17 -21.86
C THR A 591 -33.03 -3.66 -22.43
N ALA A 592 -32.99 -3.18 -23.69
CA ALA A 592 -31.77 -2.56 -24.21
C ALA A 592 -31.45 -1.26 -23.47
N SER A 593 -32.49 -0.48 -23.11
CA SER A 593 -32.35 0.70 -22.26
C SER A 593 -31.96 0.38 -20.81
N HIS A 594 -32.38 -0.76 -20.26
CA HIS A 594 -31.94 -1.24 -18.93
C HIS A 594 -30.46 -1.59 -18.92
N GLU A 595 -29.99 -2.39 -19.88
CA GLU A 595 -28.57 -2.74 -19.98
C GLU A 595 -27.70 -1.53 -20.33
N ALA A 596 -28.22 -0.56 -21.08
CA ALA A 596 -27.54 0.71 -21.34
C ALA A 596 -27.35 1.56 -20.08
N ASN A 597 -28.33 1.60 -19.15
CA ASN A 597 -28.18 2.28 -17.86
C ASN A 597 -26.96 1.75 -17.12
N HIS A 598 -26.82 0.43 -17.02
CA HIS A 598 -25.68 -0.23 -16.39
C HIS A 598 -24.37 0.02 -17.16
N GLY A 599 -24.41 -0.02 -18.50
CA GLY A 599 -23.25 0.28 -19.35
C GLY A 599 -22.71 1.71 -19.17
N PHE A 600 -23.60 2.68 -18.96
CA PHE A 600 -23.29 4.08 -18.66
C PHE A 600 -22.89 4.34 -17.19
N GLY A 601 -22.80 3.31 -16.35
CA GLY A 601 -22.50 3.47 -14.93
C GLY A 601 -23.64 4.07 -14.11
N GLY A 602 -24.87 4.06 -14.65
CA GLY A 602 -26.09 4.31 -13.91
C GLY A 602 -26.30 3.23 -12.85
N PRO A 603 -26.78 3.58 -11.65
CA PRO A 603 -27.00 2.60 -10.59
C PRO A 603 -28.23 1.72 -10.88
N ASN A 604 -28.25 0.51 -10.33
CA ASN A 604 -29.51 -0.14 -9.94
C ASN A 604 -30.06 0.59 -8.70
N HIS A 605 -31.39 0.63 -8.52
CA HIS A 605 -31.97 1.20 -7.30
C HIS A 605 -31.42 0.44 -6.05
N PRO A 606 -30.70 1.11 -5.13
CA PRO A 606 -29.79 0.44 -4.18
C PRO A 606 -30.51 -0.49 -3.20
N ASP A 607 -31.80 -0.26 -2.94
CA ASP A 607 -32.62 -1.07 -2.03
C ASP A 607 -33.12 -2.41 -2.61
N LEU A 608 -32.98 -2.66 -3.93
CA LEU A 608 -33.77 -3.67 -4.64
C LEU A 608 -33.07 -4.99 -4.97
N ILE A 609 -31.80 -5.17 -4.61
CA ILE A 609 -31.10 -6.47 -4.77
C ILE A 609 -31.71 -7.49 -3.78
N GLY A 610 -32.70 -8.26 -4.27
CA GLY A 610 -33.41 -9.28 -3.49
C GLY A 610 -34.58 -8.76 -2.64
N LYS A 611 -35.17 -7.61 -2.97
CA LYS A 611 -36.31 -7.03 -2.22
C LYS A 611 -37.47 -6.55 -3.09
N THR A 612 -38.62 -6.41 -2.44
CA THR A 612 -39.90 -6.05 -3.03
C THR A 612 -40.14 -4.53 -3.08
N ILE A 613 -40.75 -4.06 -4.16
CA ILE A 613 -41.06 -2.64 -4.40
C ILE A 613 -42.42 -2.28 -3.79
N SER A 614 -42.56 -1.06 -3.25
CA SER A 614 -43.87 -0.52 -2.82
C SER A 614 -44.86 -0.48 -3.97
N GLU A 615 -46.09 -0.93 -3.74
CA GLU A 615 -47.12 -0.93 -4.78
C GLU A 615 -47.51 0.51 -5.17
N GLY A 616 -47.41 0.84 -6.46
CA GLY A 616 -47.60 2.20 -6.97
C GLY A 616 -46.34 3.09 -6.98
N ALA A 617 -45.15 2.55 -6.70
CA ALA A 617 -43.89 3.25 -7.00
C ALA A 617 -43.72 3.47 -8.52
N ASP A 618 -42.98 4.51 -8.91
CA ASP A 618 -42.76 4.78 -10.33
C ASP A 618 -41.77 3.78 -10.94
N ILE A 619 -42.11 3.25 -12.12
CA ILE A 619 -41.37 2.15 -12.76
C ILE A 619 -40.31 2.75 -13.69
N ASP A 620 -39.14 3.07 -13.14
CA ASP A 620 -38.01 3.63 -13.89
C ASP A 620 -37.10 2.54 -14.52
N ILE A 621 -36.11 2.99 -15.29
CA ILE A 621 -35.21 2.11 -16.02
C ILE A 621 -34.21 1.34 -15.14
N THR A 622 -34.12 1.63 -13.84
CA THR A 622 -33.19 0.98 -12.91
C THR A 622 -33.75 -0.29 -12.26
N ILE A 623 -35.03 -0.61 -12.49
CA ILE A 623 -35.70 -1.77 -11.91
C ILE A 623 -35.34 -3.07 -12.66
N PRO A 624 -34.79 -4.09 -11.96
CA PRO A 624 -34.49 -5.40 -12.54
C PRO A 624 -35.72 -6.19 -13.02
N GLN A 625 -35.50 -7.09 -13.97
CA GLN A 625 -36.55 -7.93 -14.57
C GLN A 625 -37.23 -8.89 -13.57
N ASN A 626 -36.53 -9.30 -12.51
CA ASN A 626 -37.02 -10.24 -11.50
C ASN A 626 -37.67 -9.55 -10.27
N SER A 627 -37.90 -8.23 -10.31
CA SER A 627 -38.51 -7.51 -9.19
C SER A 627 -40.01 -7.80 -9.03
N THR A 628 -40.45 -7.83 -7.77
CA THR A 628 -41.84 -8.07 -7.35
C THR A 628 -42.32 -6.93 -6.45
N TYR A 629 -43.63 -6.69 -6.41
CA TYR A 629 -44.23 -5.76 -5.44
C TYR A 629 -44.25 -6.36 -4.03
N SER A 630 -44.41 -5.53 -3.00
CA SER A 630 -44.54 -5.94 -1.60
C SER A 630 -45.77 -6.84 -1.33
N SER A 631 -46.72 -6.89 -2.26
CA SER A 631 -47.83 -7.85 -2.32
C SER A 631 -47.48 -9.24 -2.86
N GLY A 632 -46.23 -9.45 -3.32
CA GLY A 632 -45.77 -10.69 -3.97
C GLY A 632 -46.12 -10.80 -5.45
N LYS A 633 -46.79 -9.79 -6.04
CA LYS A 633 -47.09 -9.73 -7.48
C LYS A 633 -45.82 -9.46 -8.30
N SER A 634 -45.71 -10.06 -9.49
CA SER A 634 -44.73 -9.65 -10.51
C SER A 634 -44.94 -8.20 -10.92
N ILE A 635 -43.85 -7.50 -11.25
CA ILE A 635 -43.91 -6.14 -11.78
C ILE A 635 -43.99 -6.19 -13.31
N ASP A 636 -44.86 -5.37 -13.90
CA ASP A 636 -44.89 -5.15 -15.34
C ASP A 636 -43.75 -4.23 -15.77
N ILE A 637 -42.61 -4.85 -16.09
CA ILE A 637 -41.40 -4.17 -16.55
C ILE A 637 -41.49 -3.64 -17.98
N THR A 638 -42.57 -3.91 -18.73
CA THR A 638 -42.73 -3.40 -20.11
C THR A 638 -42.92 -1.89 -20.16
N ASN A 639 -43.35 -1.30 -19.04
CA ASN A 639 -43.56 0.14 -18.87
C ASN A 639 -42.34 0.87 -18.25
N ARG A 640 -41.18 0.21 -18.10
CA ARG A 640 -39.94 0.85 -17.63
C ARG A 640 -39.53 2.01 -18.55
N LYS A 641 -39.15 3.12 -17.94
CA LYS A 641 -38.79 4.36 -18.65
C LYS A 641 -37.53 5.00 -18.06
N VAL A 642 -36.66 5.52 -18.91
CA VAL A 642 -35.61 6.47 -18.46
C VAL A 642 -36.28 7.73 -17.91
N THR A 643 -35.75 8.26 -16.81
CA THR A 643 -36.18 9.51 -16.19
C THR A 643 -35.06 10.55 -16.19
N GLN A 644 -35.43 11.80 -15.92
CA GLN A 644 -34.47 12.89 -15.71
C GLN A 644 -33.47 12.58 -14.58
N GLN A 645 -33.88 11.82 -13.56
CA GLN A 645 -32.97 11.45 -12.47
C GLN A 645 -31.91 10.45 -12.94
N ASN A 646 -32.28 9.44 -13.75
CA ASN A 646 -31.30 8.48 -14.27
C ASN A 646 -30.26 9.18 -15.17
N VAL A 647 -30.69 10.15 -15.98
CA VAL A 647 -29.79 10.98 -16.79
C VAL A 647 -28.87 11.84 -15.91
N ASN A 648 -29.36 12.38 -14.80
CA ASN A 648 -28.52 13.07 -13.81
C ASN A 648 -27.52 12.11 -13.14
N ASP A 649 -27.96 10.92 -12.72
CA ASP A 649 -27.12 9.92 -12.04
C ASP A 649 -26.02 9.36 -12.94
N ILE A 650 -26.20 9.41 -14.26
CA ILE A 650 -25.18 9.14 -15.26
C ILE A 650 -24.27 10.37 -15.43
N LEU A 651 -24.82 11.53 -15.80
CA LEU A 651 -24.03 12.68 -16.25
C LEU A 651 -23.33 13.47 -15.13
N ASN A 652 -23.82 13.44 -13.90
CA ASN A 652 -23.16 14.06 -12.74
C ASN A 652 -21.80 13.42 -12.41
N LYS A 653 -21.50 12.23 -12.96
CA LYS A 653 -20.22 11.53 -12.82
C LYS A 653 -19.21 11.94 -13.92
N VAL A 654 -19.68 12.56 -15.00
CA VAL A 654 -18.86 12.85 -16.19
C VAL A 654 -17.97 14.06 -15.95
N THR A 655 -16.66 13.84 -16.01
CA THR A 655 -15.67 14.94 -16.00
C THR A 655 -15.40 15.38 -17.44
N PHE A 656 -15.65 16.67 -17.72
CA PHE A 656 -15.41 17.26 -19.04
C PHE A 656 -14.04 17.92 -19.13
N ASP A 657 -13.34 17.69 -20.24
CA ASP A 657 -12.09 18.34 -20.57
C ASP A 657 -12.28 19.79 -21.06
N LYS A 658 -11.15 20.46 -21.31
CA LYS A 658 -11.10 21.85 -21.81
C LYS A 658 -11.77 22.06 -23.19
N ASN A 659 -12.04 21.00 -23.94
CA ASN A 659 -12.69 21.01 -25.25
C ASN A 659 -14.19 20.64 -25.13
N GLY A 660 -14.69 20.40 -23.92
CA GLY A 660 -16.06 19.98 -23.68
C GLY A 660 -16.32 18.49 -23.92
N LYS A 661 -15.28 17.66 -24.07
CA LYS A 661 -15.39 16.19 -24.18
C LYS A 661 -15.26 15.55 -22.80
N GLY A 662 -16.18 14.67 -22.44
CA GLY A 662 -16.08 13.87 -21.21
C GLY A 662 -16.74 12.52 -21.43
N GLU A 663 -16.16 11.46 -20.87
CA GLU A 663 -16.69 10.11 -21.05
C GLU A 663 -17.71 9.72 -19.97
N VAL A 664 -18.67 8.91 -20.41
CA VAL A 664 -19.72 8.25 -19.61
C VAL A 664 -19.22 6.83 -19.26
N GLY A 665 -19.88 6.05 -18.38
CA GLY A 665 -19.72 4.58 -18.23
C GLY A 665 -18.30 4.00 -18.08
N THR A 666 -18.08 2.71 -18.41
CA THR A 666 -16.72 2.08 -18.36
C THR A 666 -16.46 0.98 -19.42
N ALA A 667 -15.64 1.24 -20.45
CA ALA A 667 -15.31 0.25 -21.48
C ALA A 667 -14.17 -0.67 -21.03
N ARG A 668 -14.28 -1.94 -21.41
CA ARG A 668 -13.39 -3.01 -21.02
C ARG A 668 -13.16 -3.93 -22.22
N PRO A 669 -12.02 -4.62 -22.32
CA PRO A 669 -11.79 -5.66 -23.32
C PRO A 669 -12.50 -6.98 -22.93
N HIS A 670 -13.62 -6.89 -22.21
CA HIS A 670 -14.31 -8.04 -21.64
C HIS A 670 -15.49 -8.42 -22.55
N LYS A 671 -15.52 -9.68 -22.98
CA LYS A 671 -16.62 -10.29 -23.73
C LYS A 671 -17.49 -11.09 -22.78
N TYR A 672 -18.77 -11.26 -23.13
CA TYR A 672 -19.63 -12.20 -22.42
C TYR A 672 -19.12 -13.64 -22.59
N ASP A 673 -19.13 -14.41 -21.51
CA ASP A 673 -18.78 -15.83 -21.49
C ASP A 673 -19.84 -16.57 -20.66
N LYS A 674 -20.55 -17.52 -21.29
CA LYS A 674 -21.67 -18.22 -20.64
C LYS A 674 -21.25 -19.09 -19.44
N GLU A 675 -19.99 -19.52 -19.36
CA GLU A 675 -19.46 -20.34 -18.26
C GLU A 675 -18.76 -19.50 -17.19
N LYS A 676 -18.07 -18.41 -17.60
CA LYS A 676 -17.24 -17.57 -16.72
C LYS A 676 -17.88 -16.22 -16.37
N GLY A 677 -19.07 -15.94 -16.90
CA GLY A 677 -19.71 -14.62 -16.90
C GLY A 677 -19.09 -13.71 -17.96
N TYR A 678 -17.78 -13.45 -17.84
CA TYR A 678 -17.03 -12.62 -18.78
C TYR A 678 -15.57 -13.09 -18.94
N THR A 679 -14.98 -12.91 -20.13
CA THR A 679 -13.55 -13.17 -20.43
C THR A 679 -12.89 -11.94 -21.04
N ASP A 680 -11.60 -11.72 -20.75
CA ASP A 680 -10.82 -10.70 -21.45
C ASP A 680 -10.39 -11.23 -22.83
N VAL A 681 -10.78 -10.53 -23.91
CA VAL A 681 -10.43 -10.94 -25.27
C VAL A 681 -8.93 -10.85 -25.55
N ARG A 682 -8.14 -10.21 -24.69
CA ARG A 682 -6.67 -10.17 -24.72
C ARG A 682 -6.03 -11.50 -24.28
N ASP A 683 -6.77 -12.35 -23.56
CA ASP A 683 -6.31 -13.67 -23.12
C ASP A 683 -6.67 -14.78 -24.14
N GLU A 684 -7.61 -14.52 -25.05
CA GLU A 684 -7.88 -15.37 -26.23
C GLU A 684 -6.76 -15.20 -27.27
N LYS A 685 -6.09 -16.31 -27.61
CA LYS A 685 -4.93 -16.39 -28.52
C LYS A 685 -5.28 -16.38 -30.00
#